data_AF-A0A3E2HDK4-F1
#
_entry.id   AF-A0A3E2HDK4-F1
#
_cell.length_a   1.000
_cell.length_b   1.000
_cell.length_c   1.000
_cell.angle_alpha   90.00
_cell.angle_beta   90.00
_cell.angle_gamma   90.00
#
_symmetry.space_group_name_H-M   'P 1'
#
loop_
_entity.id
_entity.type
_entity.pdbx_description
1 polymer ?
#
loop_
_entity_poly.entity_id
_entity_poly.type
_entity_poly.pdbx_seq_one_letter_code
_entity_poly.pdbx_strand_id
1 'polypeptide(L)'
;MADKTTIVGYIGLGNAGYPLAANLPRAGYHIIVRDADPTRAEKFTKENPNSKVASSGSDGFKDVDILITMLPNGKVVRDVLLGDEGVAKALKPGAIIVDTSSSSPFDTRSLNKDLQSMSLDLIDSPITQTHLGAINTGEATFMVGSDSPDAIEKAMPVLKTMCKYAFVMGGCGAGHAMKTLNNYVSVGSIIALCDALVAGQKFGLDPAQMVDVLNVGTGRNFSTAYSMRDEGLTRRYQSGYQLALLIKDMKITNEVIKSVGFETELPELSIKYLQDAMDQLKSDADHTECLKGWEKRASIELKKSEQPKEPVVRMYCIALFLLLFFTSFSSGSQDQDQPYTAIDTEDPSPPTNTLSSTQLNPALLPGTQTPRLIIYVQTFTNTLGQQLSLLPLLEQNTGVTHVILGSIHLHEEPGKIMLNNDPLDSPIYDDIWREVKLLQEGGVKVMALLGGAAGGTYQRLKRSDEFNPYYQPLLALLKHYSFDGLDIDIEEPVPITVPLRLLKTLRADLGPNFILTLAPFCSALADNEEDEANLSGFCYRELEKLAVIPDPRSTTDGTTSLISWYNAQFYGGYAKGVYLYKRIIEEQRFDPRRVVLGVVTSKEGHASSFVKIKKLATVIQDLKELFPQFGGVAGWEYWDAGSSDKEFGGKEGGNGGEPWRWVKRVGEILFNDAEEEDRMKTEL
;
A
#
# COMPACT_ATOMS: atom_id res chain seq x y z
N MET A 1 17.82 15.43 10.60
CA MET A 1 18.66 14.82 9.54
C MET A 1 19.55 13.80 10.22
N ALA A 2 19.79 12.63 9.61
CA ALA A 2 20.68 11.62 10.19
C ALA A 2 22.09 12.22 10.39
N ASP A 3 22.71 11.93 11.52
CA ASP A 3 24.10 12.33 11.78
C ASP A 3 25.03 11.51 10.90
N LYS A 4 25.42 12.09 9.76
CA LYS A 4 26.27 11.47 8.74
C LYS A 4 27.72 11.27 9.19
N THR A 5 28.05 11.57 10.45
CA THR A 5 29.38 11.29 11.04
C THR A 5 29.46 9.93 11.74
N THR A 6 28.33 9.25 11.95
CA THR A 6 28.26 7.93 12.61
C THR A 6 28.93 6.84 11.76
N ILE A 7 29.89 6.11 12.35
CA ILE A 7 30.55 4.96 11.72
C ILE A 7 29.90 3.66 12.19
N VAL A 8 29.41 2.84 11.25
CA VAL A 8 28.70 1.60 11.56
C VAL A 8 29.58 0.38 11.29
N GLY A 9 29.78 -0.46 12.29
CA GLY A 9 30.35 -1.79 12.12
C GLY A 9 29.26 -2.80 11.75
N TYR A 10 29.57 -3.77 10.89
CA TYR A 10 28.65 -4.85 10.52
C TYR A 10 29.37 -6.20 10.48
N ILE A 11 28.92 -7.16 11.28
CA ILE A 11 29.47 -8.52 11.32
C ILE A 11 28.41 -9.54 10.93
N GLY A 12 28.66 -10.25 9.82
CA GLY A 12 27.78 -11.30 9.30
C GLY A 12 27.05 -10.87 8.03
N LEU A 13 27.60 -11.25 6.88
CA LEU A 13 27.11 -10.97 5.53
C LEU A 13 26.47 -12.23 4.92
N GLY A 14 25.60 -12.87 5.72
CA GLY A 14 24.78 -14.01 5.33
C GLY A 14 23.61 -13.65 4.40
N ASN A 15 22.70 -14.60 4.18
CA ASN A 15 21.53 -14.42 3.32
C ASN A 15 20.69 -13.18 3.69
N ALA A 16 20.57 -12.89 4.98
CA ALA A 16 19.84 -11.71 5.46
C ALA A 16 20.78 -10.53 5.77
N GLY A 17 21.99 -10.78 6.28
CA GLY A 17 22.91 -9.71 6.67
C GLY A 17 23.45 -8.90 5.49
N TYR A 18 23.79 -9.55 4.38
CA TYR A 18 24.31 -8.88 3.19
C TYR A 18 23.34 -7.83 2.61
N PRO A 19 22.07 -8.18 2.27
CA PRO A 19 21.13 -7.20 1.74
C PRO A 19 20.78 -6.08 2.74
N LEU A 20 20.73 -6.36 4.05
CA LEU A 20 20.47 -5.33 5.06
C LEU A 20 21.62 -4.34 5.16
N ALA A 21 22.85 -4.84 5.28
CA ALA A 21 24.05 -4.03 5.36
C ALA A 21 24.19 -3.09 4.14
N ALA A 22 23.76 -3.53 2.96
CA ALA A 22 23.81 -2.75 1.72
C ALA A 22 22.88 -1.52 1.72
N ASN A 23 21.92 -1.38 2.65
CA ASN A 23 21.12 -0.16 2.78
C ASN A 23 21.88 0.98 3.48
N LEU A 24 22.79 0.64 4.41
CA LEU A 24 23.54 1.61 5.20
C LEU A 24 24.42 2.56 4.35
N PRO A 25 25.25 2.08 3.41
CA PRO A 25 26.07 2.97 2.58
C PRO A 25 25.22 3.77 1.60
N ARG A 26 24.10 3.22 1.11
CA ARG A 26 23.12 3.97 0.28
C ARG A 26 22.47 5.13 1.04
N ALA A 27 22.29 4.99 2.34
CA ALA A 27 21.84 6.06 3.22
C ALA A 27 22.95 7.05 3.62
N GLY A 28 24.19 6.82 3.17
CA GLY A 28 25.34 7.69 3.39
C GLY A 28 26.19 7.38 4.62
N TYR A 29 25.96 6.26 5.33
CA TYR A 29 26.80 5.85 6.45
C TYR A 29 28.13 5.27 5.97
N HIS A 30 29.20 5.54 6.72
CA HIS A 30 30.48 4.85 6.56
C HIS A 30 30.41 3.51 7.27
N ILE A 31 30.60 2.40 6.54
CA ILE A 31 30.48 1.08 7.14
C ILE A 31 31.76 0.26 7.10
N ILE A 32 32.04 -0.43 8.20
CA ILE A 32 33.16 -1.35 8.34
C ILE A 32 32.57 -2.75 8.43
N VAL A 33 32.96 -3.67 7.55
CA VAL A 33 32.32 -4.98 7.45
C VAL A 33 33.29 -6.13 7.73
N ARG A 34 32.78 -7.20 8.35
CA ARG A 34 33.49 -8.47 8.53
C ARG A 34 32.52 -9.64 8.37
N ASP A 35 33.00 -10.72 7.78
CA ASP A 35 32.31 -12.01 7.76
C ASP A 35 33.33 -13.12 8.04
N ALA A 36 32.85 -14.30 8.48
CA ALA A 36 33.70 -15.46 8.67
C ALA A 36 34.30 -15.96 7.34
N ASP A 37 33.55 -15.77 6.24
CA ASP A 37 34.05 -15.91 4.88
C ASP A 37 34.56 -14.54 4.38
N PRO A 38 35.89 -14.33 4.34
CA PRO A 38 36.48 -13.03 3.98
C PRO A 38 36.09 -12.59 2.55
N THR A 39 35.81 -13.54 1.66
CA THR A 39 35.44 -13.24 0.28
C THR A 39 34.12 -12.46 0.20
N ARG A 40 33.21 -12.62 1.17
CA ARG A 40 31.95 -11.87 1.24
C ARG A 40 32.17 -10.42 1.61
N ALA A 41 33.06 -10.14 2.56
CA ALA A 41 33.41 -8.78 2.95
C ALA A 41 34.14 -8.04 1.81
N GLU A 42 35.06 -8.71 1.13
CA GLU A 42 35.72 -8.16 -0.06
C GLU A 42 34.74 -7.88 -1.20
N LYS A 43 33.82 -8.82 -1.47
CA LYS A 43 32.78 -8.62 -2.48
C LYS A 43 31.85 -7.46 -2.11
N PHE A 44 31.39 -7.43 -0.87
CA PHE A 44 30.50 -6.38 -0.36
C PHE A 44 31.10 -4.99 -0.56
N THR A 45 32.39 -4.83 -0.24
CA THR A 45 33.07 -3.53 -0.33
C THR A 45 33.34 -3.07 -1.76
N LYS A 46 33.48 -4.01 -2.70
CA LYS A 46 33.53 -3.70 -4.14
C LYS A 46 32.18 -3.21 -4.66
N GLU A 47 31.07 -3.76 -4.17
CA GLU A 47 29.71 -3.44 -4.62
C GLU A 47 29.11 -2.20 -3.95
N ASN A 48 29.58 -1.84 -2.75
CA ASN A 48 29.00 -0.78 -1.94
C ASN A 48 30.06 0.31 -1.64
N PRO A 49 30.08 1.41 -2.41
CA PRO A 49 30.91 2.57 -2.10
C PRO A 49 30.62 3.05 -0.67
N ASN A 50 31.62 3.65 -0.02
CA ASN A 50 31.55 4.06 1.39
C ASN A 50 31.59 2.93 2.43
N SER A 51 32.08 1.76 2.03
CA SER A 51 32.37 0.64 2.94
C SER A 51 33.84 0.21 2.88
N LYS A 52 34.34 -0.38 3.97
CA LYS A 52 35.69 -0.98 4.02
C LYS A 52 35.67 -2.30 4.78
N VAL A 53 36.61 -3.18 4.46
CA VAL A 53 36.82 -4.43 5.22
C VAL A 53 37.47 -4.07 6.55
N ALA A 54 37.00 -4.68 7.64
CA ALA A 54 37.62 -4.54 8.96
C ALA A 54 39.07 -5.05 8.92
N SER A 55 40.00 -4.40 9.63
CA SER A 55 41.34 -4.98 9.81
C SER A 55 41.26 -6.28 10.59
N SER A 56 42.24 -7.17 10.38
CA SER A 56 42.35 -8.42 11.13
C SER A 56 42.44 -8.20 12.64
N GLY A 57 41.93 -9.15 13.42
CA GLY A 57 41.95 -9.13 14.89
C GLY A 57 40.81 -8.34 15.53
N SER A 58 40.93 -8.10 16.85
CA SER A 58 39.93 -7.39 17.66
C SER A 58 39.75 -5.92 17.27
N ASP A 59 40.81 -5.26 16.79
CA ASP A 59 40.85 -3.82 16.59
C ASP A 59 40.14 -3.33 15.31
N GLY A 60 39.65 -4.26 14.48
CA GLY A 60 38.97 -3.94 13.22
C GLY A 60 37.74 -3.04 13.34
N PHE A 61 37.20 -2.90 14.55
CA PHE A 61 36.00 -2.14 14.84
C PHE A 61 36.23 -1.00 15.85
N LYS A 62 37.48 -0.67 16.21
CA LYS A 62 37.76 0.28 17.31
C LYS A 62 37.13 1.69 17.16
N ASP A 63 36.92 2.14 15.92
CA ASP A 63 36.42 3.48 15.62
C ASP A 63 34.89 3.54 15.50
N VAL A 64 34.18 2.39 15.52
CA VAL A 64 32.73 2.35 15.25
C VAL A 64 31.90 2.88 16.42
N ASP A 65 30.84 3.63 16.08
CA ASP A 65 29.82 4.11 17.02
C ASP A 65 28.78 3.04 17.32
N ILE A 66 28.36 2.33 16.26
CA ILE A 66 27.31 1.31 16.33
C ILE A 66 27.84 0.05 15.65
N LEU A 67 27.90 -1.07 16.37
CA LEU A 67 28.28 -2.38 15.85
C LEU A 67 27.05 -3.26 15.69
N ILE A 68 26.70 -3.62 14.46
CA ILE A 68 25.59 -4.52 14.15
C ILE A 68 26.11 -5.93 13.92
N THR A 69 25.45 -6.93 14.51
CA THR A 69 25.74 -8.35 14.27
C THR A 69 24.53 -9.07 13.69
N MET A 70 24.75 -9.92 12.69
CA MET A 70 23.71 -10.73 12.03
C MET A 70 24.23 -12.16 11.83
N LEU A 71 24.11 -12.96 12.88
CA LEU A 71 24.81 -14.23 13.05
C LEU A 71 23.85 -15.41 13.28
N PRO A 72 24.31 -16.67 13.13
CA PRO A 72 23.43 -17.84 13.20
C PRO A 72 22.74 -18.08 14.56
N ASN A 73 23.41 -17.71 15.67
CA ASN A 73 22.91 -17.89 17.03
C ASN A 73 23.71 -17.08 18.07
N GLY A 74 23.14 -16.96 19.27
CA GLY A 74 23.72 -16.21 20.39
C GLY A 74 25.09 -16.69 20.88
N LYS A 75 25.44 -17.97 20.71
CA LYS A 75 26.79 -18.46 21.03
C LYS A 75 27.83 -17.85 20.10
N VAL A 76 27.52 -17.76 18.80
CA VAL A 76 28.41 -17.11 17.81
C VAL A 76 28.48 -15.61 18.07
N VAL A 77 27.37 -14.96 18.42
CA VAL A 77 27.37 -13.54 18.83
C VAL A 77 28.30 -13.32 20.02
N ARG A 78 28.16 -14.14 21.06
CA ARG A 78 29.01 -14.06 22.26
C ARG A 78 30.48 -14.27 21.95
N ASP A 79 30.82 -15.26 21.13
CA ASP A 79 32.21 -15.53 20.73
C ASP A 79 32.82 -14.36 19.93
N VAL A 80 32.07 -13.81 18.98
CA VAL A 80 32.50 -12.64 18.19
C VAL A 80 32.74 -11.41 19.05
N LEU A 81 31.97 -11.23 20.13
CA LEU A 81 32.08 -10.07 21.01
C LEU A 81 33.10 -10.27 22.14
N LEU A 82 33.08 -11.43 22.80
CA LEU A 82 33.78 -11.69 24.06
C LEU A 82 34.80 -12.84 24.01
N GLY A 83 34.88 -13.58 22.91
CA GLY A 83 35.85 -14.65 22.73
C GLY A 83 37.30 -14.15 22.73
N ASP A 84 38.25 -15.06 22.48
CA ASP A 84 39.68 -14.72 22.53
C ASP A 84 40.05 -13.59 21.54
N GLU A 85 39.43 -13.59 20.36
CA GLU A 85 39.54 -12.54 19.32
C GLU A 85 38.31 -11.59 19.31
N GLY A 86 37.61 -11.51 20.45
CA GLY A 86 36.37 -10.76 20.60
C GLY A 86 36.56 -9.25 20.43
N VAL A 87 35.65 -8.60 19.71
CA VAL A 87 35.79 -7.17 19.35
C VAL A 87 35.37 -6.22 20.46
N ALA A 88 34.61 -6.67 21.48
CA ALA A 88 34.03 -5.77 22.47
C ALA A 88 35.09 -4.94 23.22
N LYS A 89 36.24 -5.54 23.55
CA LYS A 89 37.34 -4.85 24.26
C LYS A 89 38.00 -3.75 23.46
N ALA A 90 37.89 -3.80 22.12
CA ALA A 90 38.47 -2.80 21.23
C ALA A 90 37.49 -1.67 20.89
N LEU A 91 36.19 -1.83 21.17
CA LEU A 91 35.19 -0.80 20.93
C LEU A 91 35.42 0.40 21.85
N LYS A 92 35.11 1.60 21.33
CA LYS A 92 35.18 2.81 22.15
C LYS A 92 34.14 2.80 23.27
N PRO A 93 34.43 3.42 24.43
CA PRO A 93 33.43 3.58 25.49
C PRO A 93 32.16 4.25 24.97
N GLY A 94 31.00 3.71 25.34
CA GLY A 94 29.70 4.19 24.86
C GLY A 94 29.31 3.77 23.44
N ALA A 95 30.09 2.91 22.78
CA ALA A 95 29.66 2.27 21.54
C ALA A 95 28.44 1.38 21.81
N ILE A 96 27.53 1.33 20.83
CA ILE A 96 26.28 0.58 20.91
C ILE A 96 26.42 -0.69 20.08
N ILE A 97 26.14 -1.84 20.68
CA ILE A 97 26.07 -3.12 19.97
C ILE A 97 24.60 -3.41 19.67
N VAL A 98 24.28 -3.71 18.41
CA VAL A 98 22.96 -4.17 17.98
C VAL A 98 23.05 -5.61 17.51
N ASP A 99 22.50 -6.54 18.28
CA ASP A 99 22.34 -7.94 17.86
C ASP A 99 21.04 -8.12 17.07
N THR A 100 21.15 -8.27 15.76
CA THR A 100 20.01 -8.54 14.86
C THR A 100 19.82 -10.04 14.57
N SER A 101 20.65 -10.89 15.19
CA SER A 101 20.57 -12.35 15.11
C SER A 101 19.29 -12.88 15.75
N SER A 102 19.00 -14.16 15.55
CA SER A 102 17.98 -14.86 16.35
C SER A 102 18.67 -15.61 17.50
N SER A 103 18.71 -14.96 18.67
CA SER A 103 19.37 -15.43 19.90
C SER A 103 18.37 -15.73 21.02
N SER A 104 18.81 -16.44 22.06
CA SER A 104 18.01 -16.64 23.28
C SER A 104 17.94 -15.33 24.07
N PRO A 105 16.75 -14.93 24.57
CA PRO A 105 16.63 -13.74 25.42
C PRO A 105 17.40 -13.88 26.74
N PHE A 106 17.61 -15.11 27.23
CA PHE A 106 18.39 -15.36 28.44
C PHE A 106 19.89 -15.16 28.20
N ASP A 107 20.41 -15.69 27.09
CA ASP A 107 21.79 -15.48 26.67
C ASP A 107 22.07 -13.99 26.41
N THR A 108 21.10 -13.30 25.82
CA THR A 108 21.17 -11.85 25.56
C THR A 108 21.30 -11.05 26.85
N ARG A 109 20.46 -11.35 27.85
CA ARG A 109 20.53 -10.71 29.17
C ARG A 109 21.85 -11.01 29.88
N SER A 110 22.37 -12.23 29.74
CA SER A 110 23.70 -12.57 30.27
C SER A 110 24.80 -11.79 29.58
N LEU A 111 24.77 -11.71 28.25
CA LEU A 111 25.71 -10.94 27.44
C LEU A 111 25.67 -9.45 27.77
N ASN A 112 24.48 -8.87 27.99
CA ASN A 112 24.32 -7.48 28.37
C ASN A 112 25.08 -7.15 29.67
N LYS A 113 25.01 -8.03 30.69
CA LYS A 113 25.75 -7.84 31.95
C LYS A 113 27.26 -7.77 31.74
N ASP A 114 27.80 -8.64 30.88
CA ASP A 114 29.23 -8.65 30.57
C ASP A 114 29.65 -7.37 29.82
N LEU A 115 28.84 -6.93 28.85
CA LEU A 115 29.09 -5.73 28.05
C LEU A 115 28.96 -4.43 28.88
N GLN A 116 28.01 -4.37 29.82
CA GLN A 116 27.87 -3.24 30.75
C GLN A 116 29.13 -3.04 31.60
N SER A 117 29.82 -4.11 32.00
CA SER A 117 31.11 -4.00 32.71
C SER A 117 32.21 -3.33 31.88
N MET A 118 32.01 -3.25 30.56
CA MET A 118 32.90 -2.60 29.58
C MET A 118 32.37 -1.22 29.12
N SER A 119 31.31 -0.69 29.75
CA SER A 119 30.65 0.56 29.34
C SER A 119 30.13 0.54 27.89
N LEU A 120 29.56 -0.61 27.48
CA LEU A 120 28.93 -0.81 26.18
C LEU A 120 27.44 -1.09 26.36
N ASP A 121 26.61 -0.49 25.51
CA ASP A 121 25.17 -0.72 25.48
C ASP A 121 24.83 -1.85 24.50
N LEU A 122 23.92 -2.75 24.89
CA LEU A 122 23.40 -3.80 24.01
C LEU A 122 21.94 -3.50 23.64
N ILE A 123 21.64 -3.64 22.35
CA ILE A 123 20.30 -3.67 21.79
C ILE A 123 20.09 -5.03 21.13
N ASP A 124 19.10 -5.80 21.58
CA ASP A 124 18.61 -6.95 20.82
C ASP A 124 17.53 -6.52 19.84
N SER A 125 17.77 -6.72 18.55
CA SER A 125 16.92 -6.24 17.47
C SER A 125 16.73 -7.28 16.35
N PRO A 126 16.26 -8.49 16.66
CA PRO A 126 15.96 -9.50 15.65
C PRO A 126 14.94 -8.99 14.64
N ILE A 127 14.95 -9.60 13.46
CA ILE A 127 14.08 -9.20 12.35
C ILE A 127 12.98 -10.21 12.05
N THR A 128 11.90 -9.71 11.46
CA THR A 128 10.90 -10.50 10.71
C THR A 128 10.61 -9.83 9.37
N GLN A 129 9.81 -10.48 8.52
CA GLN A 129 9.48 -10.00 7.19
C GLN A 129 7.96 -9.86 7.04
N THR A 130 7.51 -8.80 6.39
CA THR A 130 6.10 -8.57 6.07
C THR A 130 5.61 -9.47 4.93
N HIS A 131 6.53 -9.89 4.06
CA HIS A 131 6.31 -10.78 2.92
C HIS A 131 7.65 -11.36 2.47
N LEU A 132 7.62 -12.39 1.62
CA LEU A 132 8.83 -13.11 1.21
C LEU A 132 9.81 -12.18 0.47
N GLY A 133 11.03 -12.06 1.00
CA GLY A 133 12.10 -11.26 0.42
C GLY A 133 12.05 -9.77 0.78
N ALA A 134 11.25 -9.34 1.76
CA ALA A 134 11.19 -7.95 2.22
C ALA A 134 12.56 -7.41 2.69
N ILE A 135 13.42 -8.31 3.18
CA ILE A 135 14.79 -7.97 3.59
C ILE A 135 15.61 -7.40 2.42
N ASN A 136 15.40 -7.92 1.21
CA ASN A 136 16.18 -7.52 0.02
C ASN A 136 15.92 -6.06 -0.38
N THR A 137 14.77 -5.51 0.01
CA THR A 137 14.34 -4.15 -0.30
C THR A 137 14.48 -3.19 0.90
N GLY A 138 15.10 -3.63 2.01
CA GLY A 138 15.20 -2.81 3.23
C GLY A 138 13.88 -2.68 3.98
N GLU A 139 12.90 -3.55 3.71
CA GLU A 139 11.56 -3.50 4.29
C GLU A 139 11.37 -4.54 5.42
N ALA A 140 12.45 -4.88 6.12
CA ALA A 140 12.38 -5.74 7.29
C ALA A 140 11.60 -5.07 8.43
N THR A 141 11.15 -5.88 9.39
CA THR A 141 10.55 -5.41 10.65
C THR A 141 11.50 -5.74 11.80
N PHE A 142 11.90 -4.73 12.56
CA PHE A 142 12.83 -4.85 13.68
C PHE A 142 12.07 -4.85 15.01
N MET A 143 12.46 -5.75 15.93
CA MET A 143 11.89 -5.88 17.27
C MET A 143 12.96 -5.46 18.30
N VAL A 144 12.91 -4.22 18.76
CA VAL A 144 14.01 -3.54 19.45
C VAL A 144 13.87 -3.63 20.98
N GLY A 145 14.75 -4.37 21.66
CA GLY A 145 14.87 -4.45 23.11
C GLY A 145 16.19 -3.85 23.61
N SER A 146 16.15 -3.06 24.68
CA SER A 146 17.35 -2.59 25.39
C SER A 146 16.99 -2.01 26.76
N ASP A 147 17.91 -2.08 27.72
CA ASP A 147 17.78 -1.39 29.01
C ASP A 147 18.17 0.10 28.92
N SER A 148 18.75 0.55 27.79
CA SER A 148 19.21 1.93 27.56
C SER A 148 18.32 2.63 26.52
N PRO A 149 17.34 3.46 26.94
CA PRO A 149 16.54 4.27 26.02
C PRO A 149 17.39 5.19 25.14
N ASP A 150 18.48 5.74 25.69
CA ASP A 150 19.42 6.61 24.98
C ASP A 150 20.13 5.84 23.85
N ALA A 151 20.49 4.57 24.08
CA ALA A 151 21.06 3.72 23.04
C ALA A 151 20.04 3.46 21.91
N ILE A 152 18.77 3.21 22.25
CA ILE A 152 17.70 3.05 21.26
C ILE A 152 17.55 4.32 20.42
N GLU A 153 17.48 5.50 21.06
CA GLU A 153 17.34 6.78 20.35
C GLU A 153 18.49 7.01 19.36
N LYS A 154 19.73 6.75 19.79
CA LYS A 154 20.94 6.90 18.96
C LYS A 154 21.01 5.89 17.83
N ALA A 155 20.60 4.64 18.05
CA ALA A 155 20.66 3.59 17.04
C ALA A 155 19.51 3.65 16.04
N MET A 156 18.35 4.20 16.42
CA MET A 156 17.13 4.19 15.60
C MET A 156 17.31 4.80 14.20
N PRO A 157 18.03 5.92 13.99
CA PRO A 157 18.30 6.46 12.65
C PRO A 157 19.08 5.49 11.74
N VAL A 158 19.93 4.63 12.32
CA VAL A 158 20.66 3.59 11.58
C VAL A 158 19.73 2.44 11.24
N LEU A 159 18.97 1.93 12.22
CA LEU A 159 18.04 0.82 12.03
C LEU A 159 16.95 1.14 10.99
N LYS A 160 16.43 2.37 10.99
CA LYS A 160 15.42 2.85 10.02
C LYS A 160 15.87 2.84 8.56
N THR A 161 17.17 2.70 8.29
CA THR A 161 17.65 2.51 6.90
C THR A 161 17.48 1.09 6.40
N MET A 162 17.34 0.12 7.30
CA MET A 162 17.27 -1.30 6.99
C MET A 162 15.87 -1.89 7.24
N CYS A 163 14.91 -1.07 7.67
CA CYS A 163 13.58 -1.54 8.06
C CYS A 163 12.46 -0.63 7.58
N LYS A 164 11.29 -1.23 7.32
CA LYS A 164 10.02 -0.50 7.17
C LYS A 164 9.39 -0.19 8.52
N TYR A 165 9.50 -1.13 9.46
CA TYR A 165 8.95 -1.01 10.81
C TYR A 165 10.02 -1.31 11.86
N ALA A 166 10.03 -0.52 12.93
CA ALA A 166 10.85 -0.77 14.12
C ALA A 166 9.97 -0.58 15.35
N PHE A 167 9.76 -1.66 16.10
CA PHE A 167 8.91 -1.65 17.29
C PHE A 167 9.78 -1.80 18.54
N VAL A 168 9.64 -0.87 19.48
CA VAL A 168 10.34 -0.94 20.77
C VAL A 168 9.58 -1.90 21.69
N MET A 169 10.25 -2.98 22.10
CA MET A 169 9.69 -4.11 22.85
C MET A 169 9.84 -3.99 24.37
N GLY A 170 10.65 -3.04 24.84
CA GLY A 170 10.99 -2.87 26.26
C GLY A 170 12.47 -3.17 26.53
N GLY A 171 12.74 -3.73 27.71
CA GLY A 171 14.09 -3.98 28.22
C GLY A 171 14.90 -5.02 27.43
N CYS A 172 16.14 -5.25 27.87
CA CYS A 172 17.04 -6.20 27.25
C CYS A 172 16.46 -7.63 27.21
N GLY A 173 16.55 -8.25 26.03
CA GLY A 173 16.01 -9.56 25.69
C GLY A 173 14.54 -9.53 25.23
N ALA A 174 13.84 -8.40 25.31
CA ALA A 174 12.44 -8.31 24.88
C ALA A 174 12.27 -8.46 23.36
N GLY A 175 13.23 -7.97 22.56
CA GLY A 175 13.27 -8.16 21.11
C GLY A 175 13.40 -9.63 20.74
N HIS A 176 14.39 -10.32 21.33
CA HIS A 176 14.57 -11.77 21.15
C HIS A 176 13.39 -12.61 21.65
N ALA A 177 12.77 -12.23 22.77
CA ALA A 177 11.55 -12.88 23.24
C ALA A 177 10.39 -12.69 22.25
N MET A 178 10.18 -11.48 21.74
CA MET A 178 9.14 -11.23 20.74
C MET A 178 9.37 -12.03 19.46
N LYS A 179 10.63 -12.11 18.98
CA LYS A 179 10.98 -12.89 17.79
C LYS A 179 10.61 -14.35 17.93
N THR A 180 10.93 -14.97 19.07
CA THR A 180 10.64 -16.39 19.28
C THR A 180 9.15 -16.65 19.39
N LEU A 181 8.39 -15.73 20.02
CA LEU A 181 6.93 -15.80 20.10
C LEU A 181 6.24 -15.59 18.74
N ASN A 182 6.74 -14.66 17.92
CA ASN A 182 6.29 -14.50 16.54
C ASN A 182 6.49 -15.79 15.72
N ASN A 183 7.68 -16.38 15.83
CA ASN A 183 7.98 -17.63 15.15
C ASN A 183 7.10 -18.78 15.68
N TYR A 184 6.71 -18.77 16.96
CA TYR A 184 5.83 -19.78 17.53
C TYR A 184 4.44 -19.77 16.92
N VAL A 185 3.84 -18.58 16.76
CA VAL A 185 2.55 -18.43 16.05
C VAL A 185 2.67 -18.88 14.59
N SER A 186 3.78 -18.55 13.93
CA SER A 186 4.07 -19.00 12.57
C SER A 186 4.15 -20.54 12.48
N VAL A 187 4.85 -21.20 13.41
CA VAL A 187 4.96 -22.67 13.46
C VAL A 187 3.62 -23.34 13.73
N GLY A 188 2.84 -22.82 14.68
CA GLY A 188 1.48 -23.32 14.91
C GLY A 188 0.63 -23.28 13.63
N SER A 189 0.76 -22.19 12.86
CA SER A 189 0.09 -22.03 11.56
C SER A 189 0.62 -23.01 10.51
N ILE A 190 1.93 -23.26 10.44
CA ILE A 190 2.55 -24.23 9.51
C ILE A 190 2.05 -25.65 9.81
N ILE A 191 2.05 -26.05 11.08
CA ILE A 191 1.61 -27.38 11.51
C ILE A 191 0.13 -27.59 11.15
N ALA A 192 -0.73 -26.63 11.53
CA ALA A 192 -2.15 -26.68 11.21
C ALA A 192 -2.41 -26.72 9.69
N LEU A 193 -1.65 -25.94 8.92
CA LEU A 193 -1.71 -25.94 7.46
C LEU A 193 -1.32 -27.30 6.87
N CYS A 194 -0.22 -27.90 7.33
CA CYS A 194 0.23 -29.21 6.85
C CYS A 194 -0.78 -30.32 7.20
N ASP A 195 -1.33 -30.32 8.41
CA ASP A 195 -2.40 -31.24 8.81
C ASP A 195 -3.63 -31.06 7.91
N ALA A 196 -4.05 -29.81 7.67
CA ALA A 196 -5.19 -29.49 6.80
C ALA A 196 -4.98 -29.96 5.36
N LEU A 197 -3.84 -29.65 4.73
CA LEU A 197 -3.57 -30.02 3.32
C LEU A 197 -3.58 -31.53 3.12
N VAL A 198 -2.94 -32.27 4.01
CA VAL A 198 -2.88 -33.74 3.95
C VAL A 198 -4.25 -34.37 4.20
N ALA A 199 -4.98 -33.91 5.22
CA ALA A 199 -6.32 -34.39 5.51
C ALA A 199 -7.30 -34.06 4.38
N GLY A 200 -7.25 -32.82 3.88
CA GLY A 200 -8.11 -32.34 2.80
C GLY A 200 -7.88 -33.08 1.50
N GLN A 201 -6.63 -33.36 1.13
CA GLN A 201 -6.37 -34.17 -0.06
C GLN A 201 -6.88 -35.59 0.07
N LYS A 202 -6.71 -36.23 1.24
CA LYS A 202 -7.30 -37.54 1.50
C LYS A 202 -8.83 -37.53 1.42
N PHE A 203 -9.44 -36.40 1.77
CA PHE A 203 -10.86 -36.16 1.66
C PHE A 203 -11.31 -35.83 0.22
N GLY A 204 -10.38 -35.64 -0.73
CA GLY A 204 -10.66 -35.36 -2.13
C GLY A 204 -10.56 -33.89 -2.54
N LEU A 205 -9.99 -33.02 -1.70
CA LEU A 205 -9.74 -31.61 -2.02
C LEU A 205 -8.41 -31.44 -2.77
N ASP A 206 -8.32 -30.39 -3.59
CA ASP A 206 -7.07 -29.98 -4.23
C ASP A 206 -6.26 -29.06 -3.28
N PRO A 207 -5.02 -29.43 -2.89
CA PRO A 207 -4.23 -28.65 -1.93
C PRO A 207 -3.97 -27.20 -2.36
N ALA A 208 -3.84 -26.94 -3.66
CA ALA A 208 -3.61 -25.60 -4.17
C ALA A 208 -4.87 -24.75 -3.97
N GLN A 209 -6.04 -25.27 -4.34
CA GLN A 209 -7.33 -24.61 -4.08
C GLN A 209 -7.60 -24.43 -2.58
N MET A 210 -7.17 -25.36 -1.73
CA MET A 210 -7.28 -25.19 -0.28
C MET A 210 -6.51 -23.96 0.20
N VAL A 211 -5.28 -23.76 -0.28
CA VAL A 211 -4.50 -22.55 0.04
C VAL A 211 -5.17 -21.29 -0.50
N ASP A 212 -5.78 -21.33 -1.69
CA ASP A 212 -6.56 -20.20 -2.25
C ASP A 212 -7.72 -19.80 -1.34
N VAL A 213 -8.51 -20.78 -0.86
CA VAL A 213 -9.63 -20.54 0.05
C VAL A 213 -9.15 -19.97 1.39
N LEU A 214 -8.08 -20.54 1.96
CA LEU A 214 -7.50 -20.04 3.21
C LEU A 214 -7.05 -18.58 3.08
N ASN A 215 -6.47 -18.20 1.94
CA ASN A 215 -5.97 -16.85 1.70
C ASN A 215 -7.05 -15.77 1.57
N VAL A 216 -8.31 -16.15 1.38
CA VAL A 216 -9.48 -15.24 1.37
C VAL A 216 -10.41 -15.46 2.57
N GLY A 217 -9.99 -16.29 3.52
CA GLY A 217 -10.76 -16.64 4.71
C GLY A 217 -9.99 -16.39 6.00
N THR A 218 -10.59 -16.79 7.12
CA THR A 218 -10.02 -16.63 8.46
C THR A 218 -8.80 -17.51 8.73
N GLY A 219 -8.48 -18.45 7.83
CA GLY A 219 -7.28 -19.28 7.91
C GLY A 219 -6.02 -18.63 7.34
N ARG A 220 -6.10 -17.41 6.78
CA ARG A 220 -4.97 -16.71 6.16
C ARG A 220 -3.86 -16.44 7.18
N ASN A 221 -2.63 -16.75 6.80
CA ASN A 221 -1.42 -16.41 7.55
C ASN A 221 -0.21 -16.27 6.61
N PHE A 222 0.98 -15.96 7.15
CA PHE A 222 2.19 -15.77 6.35
C PHE A 222 2.50 -16.98 5.46
N SER A 223 2.37 -18.19 5.98
CA SER A 223 2.71 -19.41 5.24
C SER A 223 1.72 -19.69 4.11
N THR A 224 0.42 -19.46 4.31
CA THR A 224 -0.56 -19.61 3.22
C THR A 224 -0.37 -18.54 2.15
N ALA A 225 -0.02 -17.32 2.54
CA ALA A 225 0.09 -16.18 1.63
C ALA A 225 1.38 -16.16 0.81
N TYR A 226 2.50 -16.65 1.35
CA TYR A 226 3.82 -16.36 0.78
C TYR A 226 4.75 -17.56 0.59
N SER A 227 4.55 -18.71 1.25
CA SER A 227 5.53 -19.80 1.21
C SER A 227 4.94 -21.16 0.81
N MET A 228 3.78 -21.54 1.34
CA MET A 228 3.23 -22.88 1.11
C MET A 228 2.79 -23.08 -0.34
N ARG A 229 2.09 -22.11 -0.94
CA ARG A 229 1.61 -22.21 -2.32
C ARG A 229 2.76 -22.22 -3.32
N ASP A 230 3.73 -21.33 -3.14
CA ASP A 230 4.75 -21.02 -4.14
C ASP A 230 6.04 -21.82 -3.98
N GLU A 231 6.37 -22.28 -2.76
CA GLU A 231 7.59 -23.03 -2.45
C GLU A 231 7.28 -24.48 -2.05
N GLY A 232 6.34 -24.67 -1.12
CA GLY A 232 5.99 -25.98 -0.56
C GLY A 232 5.31 -26.90 -1.58
N LEU A 233 4.14 -26.50 -2.09
CA LEU A 233 3.35 -27.30 -3.05
C LEU A 233 3.99 -27.40 -4.44
N THR A 234 4.83 -26.43 -4.83
CA THR A 234 5.62 -26.49 -6.08
C THR A 234 6.88 -27.34 -5.95
N ARG A 235 7.28 -27.73 -4.73
CA ARG A 235 8.49 -28.50 -4.41
C ARG A 235 9.81 -27.75 -4.69
N ARG A 236 9.77 -26.42 -4.71
CA ARG A 236 10.99 -25.60 -4.89
C ARG A 236 11.81 -25.50 -3.61
N TYR A 237 11.13 -25.31 -2.47
CA TYR A 237 11.77 -25.21 -1.16
C TYR A 237 12.82 -24.09 -1.08
N GLN A 238 12.50 -22.90 -1.58
CA GLN A 238 13.43 -21.76 -1.67
C GLN A 238 12.90 -20.52 -0.95
N SER A 239 12.19 -20.70 0.17
CA SER A 239 11.71 -19.56 0.97
C SER A 239 12.85 -18.77 1.62
N GLY A 240 14.04 -19.37 1.74
CA GLY A 240 15.22 -18.72 2.28
C GLY A 240 15.34 -18.79 3.80
N TYR A 241 14.57 -19.67 4.45
CA TYR A 241 14.64 -19.89 5.89
C TYR A 241 14.71 -21.38 6.22
N GLN A 242 15.80 -21.77 6.90
CA GLN A 242 16.12 -23.17 7.17
C GLN A 242 15.24 -23.75 8.29
N LEU A 243 14.79 -25.00 8.10
CA LEU A 243 14.01 -25.73 9.09
C LEU A 243 14.77 -25.89 10.43
N ALA A 244 16.10 -26.06 10.38
CA ALA A 244 16.93 -26.20 11.58
C ALA A 244 16.91 -24.94 12.45
N LEU A 245 16.87 -23.76 11.81
CA LEU A 245 16.77 -22.47 12.51
C LEU A 245 15.38 -22.31 13.14
N LEU A 246 14.33 -22.72 12.43
CA LEU A 246 12.97 -22.69 12.97
C LEU A 246 12.81 -23.63 14.18
N ILE A 247 13.40 -24.83 14.15
CA ILE A 247 13.44 -25.76 15.28
C ILE A 247 14.19 -25.17 16.47
N LYS A 248 15.35 -24.52 16.22
CA LYS A 248 16.11 -23.82 17.25
C LYS A 248 15.25 -22.75 17.93
N ASP A 249 14.54 -21.93 17.16
CA ASP A 249 13.67 -20.89 17.70
C ASP A 249 12.52 -21.52 18.53
N MET A 250 11.96 -22.67 18.12
CA MET A 250 10.95 -23.34 18.95
C MET A 250 11.49 -23.84 20.30
N LYS A 251 12.76 -24.27 20.35
CA LYS A 251 13.41 -24.63 21.62
C LYS A 251 13.53 -23.41 22.53
N ILE A 252 13.92 -22.26 21.98
CA ILE A 252 13.98 -20.99 22.73
C ILE A 252 12.58 -20.57 23.21
N THR A 253 11.55 -20.67 22.35
CA THR A 253 10.17 -20.38 22.74
C THR A 253 9.73 -21.27 23.90
N ASN A 254 10.04 -22.57 23.86
CA ASN A 254 9.69 -23.49 24.94
C ASN A 254 10.34 -23.08 26.27
N GLU A 255 11.62 -22.66 26.23
CA GLU A 255 12.31 -22.11 27.41
C GLU A 255 11.65 -20.82 27.92
N VAL A 256 11.29 -19.90 27.03
CA VAL A 256 10.61 -18.64 27.38
C VAL A 256 9.27 -18.90 28.05
N ILE A 257 8.43 -19.75 27.45
CA ILE A 257 7.11 -20.12 27.99
C ILE A 257 7.24 -20.78 29.37
N LYS A 258 8.17 -21.72 29.53
CA LYS A 258 8.42 -22.37 30.83
C LYS A 258 8.93 -21.39 31.88
N SER A 259 9.78 -20.44 31.49
CA SER A 259 10.37 -19.46 32.42
C SER A 259 9.35 -18.55 33.09
N VAL A 260 8.20 -18.32 32.43
CA VAL A 260 7.10 -17.50 32.97
C VAL A 260 6.05 -18.34 33.72
N GLY A 261 6.29 -19.65 33.90
CA GLY A 261 5.37 -20.56 34.57
C GLY A 261 4.11 -20.89 33.78
N PHE A 262 4.13 -20.71 32.45
CA PHE A 262 3.01 -21.09 31.59
C PHE A 262 3.19 -22.54 31.09
N GLU A 263 2.31 -23.43 31.54
CA GLU A 263 2.31 -24.83 31.11
C GLU A 263 1.42 -25.03 29.88
N THR A 264 2.03 -25.45 28.77
CA THR A 264 1.33 -25.82 27.53
C THR A 264 2.16 -26.82 26.72
N GLU A 265 1.50 -27.76 26.05
CA GLU A 265 2.14 -28.84 25.31
C GLU A 265 2.53 -28.43 23.88
N LEU A 266 1.94 -27.37 23.34
CA LEU A 266 2.07 -27.00 21.92
C LEU A 266 3.53 -26.73 21.48
N PRO A 267 4.40 -26.06 22.27
CA PRO A 267 5.80 -25.88 21.90
C PRO A 267 6.56 -27.21 21.75
N GLU A 268 6.40 -28.15 22.68
CA GLU A 268 7.07 -29.45 22.64
C GLU A 268 6.56 -30.32 21.50
N LEU A 269 5.25 -30.30 21.25
CA LEU A 269 4.64 -30.98 20.10
C LEU A 269 5.16 -30.40 18.78
N SER A 270 5.30 -29.08 18.71
CA SER A 270 5.82 -28.39 17.53
C SER A 270 7.27 -28.78 17.25
N ILE A 271 8.13 -28.79 18.28
CA ILE A 271 9.52 -29.24 18.17
C ILE A 271 9.56 -30.68 17.67
N LYS A 272 8.75 -31.58 18.26
CA LYS A 272 8.69 -32.99 17.86
C LYS A 272 8.32 -33.13 16.39
N TYR A 273 7.24 -32.51 15.94
CA TYR A 273 6.79 -32.64 14.55
C TYR A 273 7.79 -32.09 13.53
N LEU A 274 8.40 -30.95 13.83
CA LEU A 274 9.42 -30.39 12.94
C LEU A 274 10.71 -31.23 12.96
N GLN A 275 11.09 -31.80 14.11
CA GLN A 275 12.26 -32.69 14.21
C GLN A 275 12.02 -34.02 13.48
N ASP A 276 10.84 -34.62 13.62
CA ASP A 276 10.44 -35.83 12.89
C ASP A 276 10.54 -35.62 11.37
N ALA A 277 10.23 -34.40 10.88
CA ALA A 277 10.44 -34.03 9.48
C ALA A 277 11.93 -33.85 9.16
N MET A 278 12.67 -33.08 9.99
CA MET A 278 14.09 -32.80 9.80
C MET A 278 14.96 -34.07 9.74
N ASP A 279 14.66 -35.10 10.54
CA ASP A 279 15.42 -36.36 10.58
C ASP A 279 15.44 -37.12 9.23
N GLN A 280 14.62 -36.66 8.28
CA GLN A 280 14.46 -37.24 6.95
C GLN A 280 14.98 -36.31 5.85
N LEU A 281 15.41 -35.11 6.23
CA LEU A 281 15.83 -34.04 5.33
C LEU A 281 17.32 -33.76 5.52
N LYS A 282 17.87 -32.95 4.62
CA LYS A 282 19.24 -32.45 4.79
C LYS A 282 19.26 -31.39 5.89
N SER A 283 20.41 -31.22 6.53
CA SER A 283 20.60 -30.25 7.62
C SER A 283 20.33 -28.79 7.19
N ASP A 284 20.47 -28.49 5.90
CA ASP A 284 20.26 -27.18 5.29
C ASP A 284 18.87 -27.03 4.64
N ALA A 285 17.96 -27.99 4.85
CA ALA A 285 16.63 -27.97 4.26
C ALA A 285 15.83 -26.71 4.64
N ASP A 286 15.07 -26.21 3.67
CA ASP A 286 14.15 -25.09 3.85
C ASP A 286 12.96 -25.49 4.70
N HIS A 287 12.39 -24.55 5.47
CA HIS A 287 11.28 -24.85 6.38
C HIS A 287 10.05 -25.38 5.64
N THR A 288 9.81 -24.97 4.38
CA THR A 288 8.67 -25.46 3.60
C THR A 288 8.82 -26.94 3.19
N GLU A 289 10.05 -27.49 3.24
CA GLU A 289 10.31 -28.89 2.97
C GLU A 289 9.82 -29.82 4.10
N CYS A 290 9.50 -29.26 5.28
CA CYS A 290 8.91 -30.04 6.39
C CYS A 290 7.61 -30.76 5.98
N LEU A 291 6.92 -30.28 4.95
CA LEU A 291 5.72 -30.90 4.35
C LEU A 291 5.94 -32.40 4.04
N LYS A 292 7.15 -32.79 3.62
CA LYS A 292 7.49 -34.20 3.35
C LYS A 292 7.34 -35.10 4.57
N GLY A 293 7.59 -34.57 5.77
CA GLY A 293 7.34 -35.27 7.02
C GLY A 293 5.87 -35.62 7.19
N TRP A 294 4.97 -34.67 6.91
CA TRP A 294 3.52 -34.88 6.97
C TRP A 294 3.03 -35.86 5.92
N GLU A 295 3.51 -35.76 4.70
CA GLU A 295 3.22 -36.68 3.59
C GLU A 295 3.56 -38.12 3.95
N LYS A 296 4.74 -38.34 4.51
CA LYS A 296 5.16 -39.67 4.97
C LYS A 296 4.29 -40.18 6.12
N ARG A 297 4.00 -39.35 7.14
CA ARG A 297 3.13 -39.74 8.27
C ARG A 297 1.74 -40.16 7.79
N ALA A 298 1.24 -39.52 6.75
CA ALA A 298 -0.07 -39.82 6.18
C ALA A 298 -0.05 -40.80 5.02
N SER A 299 1.11 -41.31 4.60
CA SER A 299 1.24 -42.20 3.44
C SER A 299 0.58 -41.64 2.18
N ILE A 300 0.77 -40.34 1.91
CA ILE A 300 0.26 -39.65 0.72
C ILE A 300 1.25 -38.59 0.25
N GLU A 301 1.42 -38.46 -1.07
CA GLU A 301 2.11 -37.31 -1.66
C GLU A 301 1.08 -36.27 -2.09
N LEU A 302 1.21 -35.05 -1.57
CA LEU A 302 0.39 -33.92 -1.95
C LEU A 302 0.57 -33.59 -3.44
N LYS A 303 -0.54 -33.35 -4.12
CA LYS A 303 -0.57 -32.97 -5.52
C LYS A 303 0.26 -31.72 -5.69
N LYS A 304 1.29 -31.84 -6.55
CA LYS A 304 2.16 -30.74 -6.91
C LYS A 304 1.33 -29.66 -7.61
N SER A 305 1.43 -28.43 -7.14
CA SER A 305 0.88 -27.28 -7.86
C SER A 305 1.79 -26.92 -9.03
N GLU A 306 1.19 -26.47 -10.12
CA GLU A 306 1.96 -25.74 -11.13
C GLU A 306 2.48 -24.45 -10.51
N GLN A 307 3.67 -24.03 -10.94
CA GLN A 307 4.10 -22.67 -10.60
C GLN A 307 3.05 -21.70 -11.16
N PRO A 308 2.62 -20.71 -10.38
CA PRO A 308 2.02 -19.54 -10.98
C PRO A 308 2.98 -19.06 -12.09
N LYS A 309 2.48 -18.86 -13.32
CA LYS A 309 3.29 -18.23 -14.37
C LYS A 309 3.59 -16.81 -13.87
N GLU A 310 4.83 -16.63 -13.38
CA GLU A 310 5.35 -15.48 -12.63
C GLU A 310 4.82 -15.31 -11.19
N PRO A 311 5.62 -14.75 -10.26
CA PRO A 311 5.21 -14.59 -8.87
C PRO A 311 4.01 -13.65 -8.80
N VAL A 312 2.84 -14.21 -8.47
CA VAL A 312 1.54 -13.51 -8.43
C VAL A 312 1.46 -12.47 -7.29
N VAL A 313 2.52 -12.27 -6.52
CA VAL A 313 2.64 -11.14 -5.59
C VAL A 313 4.08 -10.61 -5.61
N ARG A 314 4.45 -9.86 -6.66
CA ARG A 314 5.48 -8.78 -6.67
C ARG A 314 5.85 -8.25 -8.07
N MET A 315 5.41 -8.87 -9.17
CA MET A 315 5.90 -8.51 -10.52
C MET A 315 5.13 -7.39 -11.25
N TYR A 316 3.91 -7.03 -10.84
CA TYR A 316 3.08 -6.06 -11.59
C TYR A 316 3.54 -4.59 -11.51
N CYS A 317 4.50 -4.24 -10.64
CA CYS A 317 4.97 -2.85 -10.52
C CYS A 317 6.32 -2.56 -11.21
N ILE A 318 7.10 -3.57 -11.63
CA ILE A 318 8.49 -3.33 -12.09
C ILE A 318 8.74 -3.85 -13.52
N ALA A 319 8.06 -4.91 -13.97
CA ALA A 319 8.33 -5.48 -15.29
C ALA A 319 7.87 -4.60 -16.48
N LEU A 320 6.98 -3.62 -16.25
CA LEU A 320 6.60 -2.64 -17.29
C LEU A 320 7.71 -1.58 -17.54
N PHE A 321 8.68 -1.44 -16.64
CA PHE A 321 9.67 -0.36 -16.71
C PHE A 321 10.94 -0.72 -17.50
N LEU A 322 11.25 -2.00 -17.69
CA LEU A 322 12.52 -2.43 -18.31
C LEU A 322 12.39 -2.99 -19.73
N LEU A 323 11.18 -3.26 -20.23
CA LEU A 323 10.99 -3.72 -21.62
C LEU A 323 10.83 -2.60 -22.65
N LEU A 324 10.71 -1.33 -22.22
CA LEU A 324 10.63 -0.17 -23.13
C LEU A 324 11.99 0.51 -23.40
N PHE A 325 13.09 0.06 -22.80
CA PHE A 325 14.39 0.74 -22.89
C PHE A 325 15.39 0.16 -23.91
N PHE A 326 15.11 -0.97 -24.56
CA PHE A 326 16.09 -1.62 -25.45
C PHE A 326 15.52 -2.11 -26.79
N THR A 327 14.78 -1.27 -27.51
CA THR A 327 14.72 -1.32 -28.99
C THR A 327 14.29 0.05 -29.53
N SER A 328 15.24 0.99 -29.67
CA SER A 328 15.27 2.04 -30.71
C SER A 328 16.46 2.97 -30.49
N PHE A 329 17.67 2.48 -30.77
CA PHE A 329 18.80 3.33 -31.13
C PHE A 329 19.22 2.92 -32.54
N SER A 330 18.78 3.67 -33.55
CA SER A 330 19.48 3.85 -34.83
C SER A 330 18.74 4.85 -35.72
N SER A 331 19.50 5.74 -36.35
CA SER A 331 19.15 6.85 -37.28
C SER A 331 18.53 8.08 -36.59
N GLY A 332 19.07 9.30 -36.66
CA GLY A 332 20.16 9.87 -37.45
C GLY A 332 19.68 11.17 -38.10
N SER A 333 20.28 12.31 -37.69
CA SER A 333 20.39 13.58 -38.45
C SER A 333 19.10 14.45 -38.52
N GLN A 334 19.07 15.79 -38.50
CA GLN A 334 20.06 16.88 -38.45
C GLN A 334 19.46 18.10 -37.73
N ASP A 335 20.35 19.01 -37.34
CA ASP A 335 20.15 20.40 -36.90
C ASP A 335 19.03 21.20 -37.59
N GLN A 336 18.39 22.10 -36.84
CA GLN A 336 18.54 23.55 -37.08
C GLN A 336 17.95 24.39 -35.94
N ASP A 337 18.84 25.15 -35.29
CA ASP A 337 18.55 26.37 -34.53
C ASP A 337 17.87 27.42 -35.42
N GLN A 338 16.88 28.16 -34.89
CA GLN A 338 16.86 29.63 -34.87
C GLN A 338 15.67 30.21 -34.07
N PRO A 339 15.78 31.46 -33.54
CA PRO A 339 14.91 32.02 -32.50
C PRO A 339 13.99 33.16 -32.99
N TYR A 340 13.23 33.73 -32.04
CA TYR A 340 12.35 34.94 -32.12
C TYR A 340 10.95 34.70 -32.74
N THR A 341 9.84 35.30 -32.30
CA THR A 341 9.58 36.61 -31.67
C THR A 341 8.16 36.63 -31.08
N ALA A 342 7.92 37.47 -30.06
CA ALA A 342 6.59 37.81 -29.57
C ALA A 342 5.76 38.61 -30.59
N ILE A 343 4.45 38.35 -30.72
CA ILE A 343 3.46 39.27 -31.29
C ILE A 343 2.13 39.18 -30.52
N ASP A 344 1.53 40.36 -30.45
CA ASP A 344 0.38 40.89 -29.72
C ASP A 344 -0.98 40.19 -29.76
N THR A 345 -1.74 40.61 -28.75
CA THR A 345 -3.18 40.58 -28.49
C THR A 345 -4.09 40.82 -29.70
N GLU A 346 -5.19 40.06 -29.80
CA GLU A 346 -6.52 40.61 -30.15
C GLU A 346 -7.63 39.60 -29.80
N ASP A 347 -8.66 40.11 -29.13
CA ASP A 347 -9.91 39.46 -28.70
C ASP A 347 -10.95 39.55 -29.83
N PRO A 348 -11.78 38.51 -30.07
CA PRO A 348 -13.13 38.77 -30.52
C PRO A 348 -14.20 38.03 -29.70
N SER A 349 -15.17 38.82 -29.23
CA SER A 349 -16.40 38.42 -28.54
C SER A 349 -17.21 37.31 -29.25
N PRO A 350 -17.92 36.43 -28.52
CA PRO A 350 -18.80 35.44 -29.12
C PRO A 350 -20.21 35.98 -29.43
N PRO A 351 -20.95 35.39 -30.39
CA PRO A 351 -22.27 35.83 -30.77
C PRO A 351 -23.35 35.34 -29.80
N THR A 352 -24.31 36.23 -29.55
CA THR A 352 -25.55 36.02 -28.81
C THR A 352 -26.53 35.11 -29.56
N ASN A 353 -27.01 34.05 -28.91
CA ASN A 353 -28.27 33.41 -29.25
C ASN A 353 -29.09 33.14 -27.97
N THR A 354 -30.23 33.83 -27.89
CA THR A 354 -31.23 33.75 -26.83
C THR A 354 -32.15 32.55 -27.04
N LEU A 355 -32.22 31.66 -26.04
CA LEU A 355 -33.33 30.73 -25.84
C LEU A 355 -33.90 30.89 -24.42
N SER A 356 -35.21 30.73 -24.35
CA SER A 356 -36.12 31.31 -23.35
C SER A 356 -35.90 30.88 -21.91
N SER A 357 -35.90 31.88 -21.03
CA SER A 357 -35.97 31.77 -19.58
C SER A 357 -37.25 31.07 -19.12
N THR A 358 -37.11 29.85 -18.60
CA THR A 358 -38.03 29.30 -17.60
C THR A 358 -37.30 29.26 -16.26
N GLN A 359 -38.00 29.68 -15.21
CA GLN A 359 -37.48 30.14 -13.92
C GLN A 359 -36.54 29.12 -13.25
N LEU A 360 -35.23 29.40 -13.26
CA LEU A 360 -34.27 28.81 -12.33
C LEU A 360 -34.45 29.50 -10.97
N ASN A 361 -34.92 28.73 -10.00
CA ASN A 361 -35.06 29.15 -8.61
C ASN A 361 -33.66 29.34 -7.98
N PRO A 362 -33.28 30.55 -7.54
CA PRO A 362 -31.93 30.82 -7.04
C PRO A 362 -31.84 30.51 -5.53
N ALA A 363 -31.89 29.23 -5.17
CA ALA A 363 -31.58 28.78 -3.82
C ALA A 363 -31.34 27.27 -3.83
N LEU A 364 -30.07 26.85 -3.92
CA LEU A 364 -29.46 25.61 -3.39
C LEU A 364 -28.00 25.58 -3.90
N LEU A 365 -27.05 25.26 -3.03
CA LEU A 365 -25.66 25.03 -3.45
C LEU A 365 -25.62 23.94 -4.54
N PRO A 366 -24.77 24.04 -5.58
CA PRO A 366 -24.59 22.93 -6.52
C PRO A 366 -24.06 21.72 -5.72
N GLY A 367 -24.89 20.69 -5.59
CA GLY A 367 -24.55 19.51 -4.80
C GLY A 367 -25.67 18.86 -3.99
N THR A 368 -26.92 19.33 -4.05
CA THR A 368 -28.03 18.68 -3.32
C THR A 368 -28.77 17.60 -4.11
N GLN A 369 -28.38 17.34 -5.37
CA GLN A 369 -29.03 16.33 -6.20
C GLN A 369 -28.41 14.95 -5.90
N THR A 370 -29.22 14.09 -5.30
CA THR A 370 -28.94 12.67 -5.06
C THR A 370 -30.02 11.83 -5.72
N PRO A 371 -29.71 10.62 -6.20
CA PRO A 371 -28.38 9.99 -6.18
C PRO A 371 -27.45 10.51 -7.29
N ARG A 372 -26.13 10.32 -7.14
CA ARG A 372 -25.11 10.68 -8.15
C ARG A 372 -24.58 9.43 -8.85
N LEU A 373 -24.29 9.54 -10.15
CA LEU A 373 -23.52 8.54 -10.89
C LEU A 373 -22.23 9.17 -11.36
N ILE A 374 -21.12 8.71 -10.81
CA ILE A 374 -19.79 9.29 -10.98
C ILE A 374 -18.89 8.29 -11.68
N ILE A 375 -18.09 8.73 -12.64
CA ILE A 375 -17.09 7.87 -13.28
C ILE A 375 -15.71 8.54 -13.24
N TYR A 376 -14.70 7.78 -12.89
CA TYR A 376 -13.30 8.20 -12.95
C TYR A 376 -12.69 7.80 -14.29
N VAL A 377 -11.94 8.72 -14.89
CA VAL A 377 -11.21 8.50 -16.14
C VAL A 377 -9.73 8.77 -15.87
N GLN A 378 -8.92 7.71 -15.84
CA GLN A 378 -7.47 7.81 -15.72
C GLN A 378 -6.77 7.39 -17.01
N THR A 379 -7.24 6.32 -17.63
CA THR A 379 -6.72 5.86 -18.92
C THR A 379 -7.40 6.62 -20.07
N PHE A 380 -6.63 7.47 -20.77
CA PHE A 380 -7.12 8.34 -21.86
C PHE A 380 -6.89 7.79 -23.27
N THR A 381 -6.12 6.70 -23.39
CA THR A 381 -5.84 6.06 -24.67
C THR A 381 -5.94 4.55 -24.54
N ASN A 382 -6.35 3.88 -25.61
CA ASN A 382 -6.38 2.43 -25.67
C ASN A 382 -5.00 1.83 -25.95
N THR A 383 -4.90 0.50 -25.87
CA THR A 383 -3.66 -0.25 -26.19
C THR A 383 -3.18 -0.11 -27.64
N LEU A 384 -3.98 0.49 -28.53
CA LEU A 384 -3.63 0.83 -29.91
C LEU A 384 -3.29 2.33 -30.08
N GLY A 385 -3.22 3.10 -28.99
CA GLY A 385 -2.94 4.53 -28.98
C GLY A 385 -4.09 5.43 -29.44
N GLN A 386 -5.30 4.91 -29.57
CA GLN A 386 -6.49 5.70 -29.92
C GLN A 386 -7.07 6.35 -28.67
N GLN A 387 -7.49 7.62 -28.77
CA GLN A 387 -8.06 8.35 -27.64
C GLN A 387 -9.40 7.74 -27.19
N LEU A 388 -9.63 7.70 -25.87
CA LEU A 388 -10.87 7.25 -25.26
C LEU A 388 -11.91 8.35 -25.35
N SER A 389 -13.01 8.12 -26.07
CA SER A 389 -14.12 9.07 -26.13
C SER A 389 -15.09 8.90 -24.95
N LEU A 390 -15.48 10.03 -24.38
CA LEU A 390 -16.47 10.20 -23.33
C LEU A 390 -17.86 10.56 -23.88
N LEU A 391 -17.98 10.98 -25.15
CA LEU A 391 -19.28 11.31 -25.78
C LEU A 391 -20.34 10.20 -25.67
N PRO A 392 -20.00 8.90 -25.75
CA PRO A 392 -20.98 7.84 -25.54
C PRO A 392 -21.73 7.92 -24.20
N LEU A 393 -21.14 8.56 -23.18
CA LEU A 393 -21.82 8.80 -21.91
C LEU A 393 -23.08 9.68 -22.07
N LEU A 394 -23.03 10.67 -22.97
CA LEU A 394 -24.16 11.53 -23.32
C LEU A 394 -25.06 10.84 -24.36
N GLU A 395 -24.47 10.40 -25.47
CA GLU A 395 -25.21 9.88 -26.63
C GLU A 395 -26.10 8.69 -26.28
N GLN A 396 -25.68 7.88 -25.30
CA GLN A 396 -26.40 6.68 -24.88
C GLN A 396 -27.32 6.90 -23.68
N ASN A 397 -27.47 8.16 -23.22
CA ASN A 397 -28.26 8.56 -22.06
C ASN A 397 -27.92 7.73 -20.83
N THR A 398 -26.64 7.64 -20.48
CA THR A 398 -26.18 6.76 -19.38
C THR A 398 -26.65 7.20 -18.00
N GLY A 399 -27.12 8.45 -17.85
CA GLY A 399 -27.48 9.04 -16.57
C GLY A 399 -26.27 9.47 -15.73
N VAL A 400 -25.06 9.47 -16.29
CA VAL A 400 -23.87 9.98 -15.59
C VAL A 400 -24.12 11.43 -15.17
N THR A 401 -23.78 11.76 -13.92
CA THR A 401 -23.93 13.12 -13.39
C THR A 401 -22.59 13.82 -13.23
N HIS A 402 -21.52 13.05 -12.96
CA HIS A 402 -20.17 13.60 -12.81
C HIS A 402 -19.13 12.72 -13.51
N VAL A 403 -18.15 13.36 -14.14
CA VAL A 403 -16.93 12.73 -14.66
C VAL A 403 -15.74 13.35 -13.93
N ILE A 404 -14.87 12.51 -13.38
CA ILE A 404 -13.66 12.94 -12.69
C ILE A 404 -12.45 12.51 -13.51
N LEU A 405 -11.70 13.49 -14.03
CA LEU A 405 -10.49 13.26 -14.83
C LEU A 405 -9.30 13.20 -13.90
N GLY A 406 -8.52 12.13 -13.97
CA GLY A 406 -7.44 11.92 -13.02
C GLY A 406 -6.18 11.28 -13.59
N SER A 407 -5.07 11.31 -12.85
CA SER A 407 -4.87 12.06 -11.60
C SER A 407 -3.89 13.21 -11.76
N ILE A 408 -4.22 14.38 -11.21
CA ILE A 408 -3.30 15.53 -11.15
C ILE A 408 -2.28 15.31 -10.03
N HIS A 409 -1.00 15.39 -10.38
CA HIS A 409 0.12 15.31 -9.42
C HIS A 409 0.94 16.60 -9.42
N LEU A 410 1.26 17.09 -8.23
CA LEU A 410 2.21 18.19 -8.04
C LEU A 410 3.61 17.59 -7.87
N HIS A 411 4.57 17.98 -8.71
CA HIS A 411 5.96 17.48 -8.65
C HIS A 411 6.89 18.39 -7.84
N GLU A 412 8.15 18.01 -7.70
CA GLU A 412 9.15 18.69 -6.85
C GLU A 412 9.38 20.17 -7.19
N GLU A 413 9.20 20.56 -8.43
CA GLU A 413 9.32 21.94 -8.87
C GLU A 413 7.93 22.60 -8.90
N PRO A 414 7.73 23.74 -8.21
CA PRO A 414 6.49 24.52 -8.34
C PRO A 414 6.15 24.79 -9.81
N GLY A 415 4.90 24.53 -10.21
CA GLY A 415 4.44 24.68 -11.59
C GLY A 415 4.61 23.44 -12.47
N LYS A 416 5.43 22.46 -12.07
CA LYS A 416 5.47 21.15 -12.73
C LYS A 416 4.28 20.30 -12.26
N ILE A 417 3.19 20.38 -13.03
CA ILE A 417 1.95 19.65 -12.78
C ILE A 417 1.71 18.69 -13.94
N MET A 418 1.42 17.44 -13.62
CA MET A 418 1.14 16.39 -14.61
C MET A 418 -0.28 15.89 -14.41
N LEU A 419 -0.97 15.56 -15.51
CA LEU A 419 -2.15 14.72 -15.50
C LEU A 419 -1.65 13.31 -15.79
N ASN A 420 -1.77 12.41 -14.83
CA ASN A 420 -1.03 11.16 -14.79
C ASN A 420 0.47 11.38 -15.00
N ASN A 421 0.98 10.95 -16.15
CA ASN A 421 2.39 10.95 -16.49
C ASN A 421 2.74 12.03 -17.52
N ASP A 422 1.78 12.78 -18.03
CA ASP A 422 1.97 13.74 -19.12
C ASP A 422 1.59 15.17 -18.70
N PRO A 423 2.23 16.19 -19.30
CA PRO A 423 1.80 17.57 -19.15
C PRO A 423 0.37 17.75 -19.66
N LEU A 424 -0.42 18.64 -19.04
CA LEU A 424 -1.83 18.82 -19.42
C LEU A 424 -2.06 19.39 -20.83
N ASP A 425 -1.04 20.05 -21.39
CA ASP A 425 -1.00 20.54 -22.78
C ASP A 425 -0.49 19.49 -23.77
N SER A 426 -0.26 18.25 -23.32
CA SER A 426 0.08 17.14 -24.20
C SER A 426 -1.04 16.87 -25.20
N PRO A 427 -0.72 16.69 -26.50
CA PRO A 427 -1.72 16.40 -27.55
C PRO A 427 -2.57 15.15 -27.30
N ILE A 428 -2.15 14.27 -26.40
CA ILE A 428 -2.91 13.08 -26.00
C ILE A 428 -4.23 13.43 -25.29
N TYR A 429 -4.39 14.67 -24.83
CA TYR A 429 -5.59 15.16 -24.15
C TYR A 429 -6.48 16.06 -25.02
N ASP A 430 -6.08 16.34 -26.27
CA ASP A 430 -6.80 17.29 -27.13
C ASP A 430 -8.27 16.89 -27.37
N ASP A 431 -8.58 15.61 -27.62
CA ASP A 431 -9.99 15.19 -27.80
C ASP A 431 -10.74 15.27 -26.48
N ILE A 432 -10.12 14.83 -25.38
CA ILE A 432 -10.71 14.91 -24.04
C ILE A 432 -11.09 16.35 -23.71
N TRP A 433 -10.20 17.32 -23.90
CA TRP A 433 -10.51 18.72 -23.60
C TRP A 433 -11.63 19.30 -24.47
N ARG A 434 -11.79 18.82 -25.72
CA ARG A 434 -12.94 19.18 -26.55
C ARG A 434 -14.23 18.57 -26.01
N GLU A 435 -14.20 17.30 -25.64
CA GLU A 435 -15.37 16.57 -25.14
C GLU A 435 -15.82 17.03 -23.74
N VAL A 436 -14.89 17.50 -22.90
CA VAL A 436 -15.21 18.08 -21.58
C VAL A 436 -16.26 19.19 -21.69
N LYS A 437 -16.09 20.11 -22.65
CA LYS A 437 -17.06 21.20 -22.85
C LYS A 437 -18.44 20.67 -23.25
N LEU A 438 -18.48 19.65 -24.11
CA LEU A 438 -19.72 19.01 -24.55
C LEU A 438 -20.43 18.29 -23.40
N LEU A 439 -19.68 17.61 -22.53
CA LEU A 439 -20.18 17.02 -21.29
C LEU A 439 -20.81 18.08 -20.37
N GLN A 440 -20.11 19.20 -20.15
CA GLN A 440 -20.58 20.29 -19.30
C GLN A 440 -21.84 20.96 -19.87
N GLU A 441 -21.89 21.20 -21.18
CA GLU A 441 -23.09 21.71 -21.88
C GLU A 441 -24.26 20.71 -21.81
N GLY A 442 -23.96 19.41 -21.83
CA GLY A 442 -24.91 18.32 -21.60
C GLY A 442 -25.38 18.18 -20.15
N GLY A 443 -24.89 19.03 -19.24
CA GLY A 443 -25.27 19.05 -17.83
C GLY A 443 -24.45 18.11 -16.93
N VAL A 444 -23.45 17.41 -17.46
CA VAL A 444 -22.53 16.58 -16.69
C VAL A 444 -21.46 17.45 -16.05
N LYS A 445 -21.23 17.28 -14.74
CA LYS A 445 -20.18 18.00 -14.03
C LYS A 445 -18.82 17.35 -14.29
N VAL A 446 -17.86 18.12 -14.79
CA VAL A 446 -16.51 17.62 -15.04
C VAL A 446 -15.57 18.17 -13.98
N MET A 447 -14.94 17.27 -13.22
CA MET A 447 -14.04 17.59 -12.11
C MET A 447 -12.65 17.00 -12.38
N ALA A 448 -11.65 17.50 -11.67
CA ALA A 448 -10.32 16.91 -11.64
C ALA A 448 -10.09 16.09 -10.37
N LEU A 449 -9.32 15.01 -10.45
CA LEU A 449 -8.77 14.29 -9.30
C LEU A 449 -7.40 14.87 -8.95
N LEU A 450 -7.17 15.22 -7.69
CA LEU A 450 -5.86 15.64 -7.18
C LEU A 450 -5.32 14.57 -6.22
N GLY A 451 -4.14 14.01 -6.52
CA GLY A 451 -3.45 13.06 -5.65
C GLY A 451 -3.70 11.58 -6.00
N GLY A 452 -4.07 10.77 -5.02
CA GLY A 452 -4.16 9.31 -5.12
C GLY A 452 -2.86 8.58 -4.81
N ALA A 453 -2.76 7.32 -5.23
CA ALA A 453 -1.73 6.37 -4.78
C ALA A 453 -0.27 6.84 -4.99
N ALA A 454 -0.01 7.66 -6.00
CA ALA A 454 1.29 8.32 -6.17
C ALA A 454 1.39 9.53 -5.22
N GLY A 455 1.99 9.29 -4.05
CA GLY A 455 2.15 10.28 -2.99
C GLY A 455 3.08 11.46 -3.34
N GLY A 456 3.01 12.50 -2.52
CA GLY A 456 3.89 13.67 -2.53
C GLY A 456 3.16 14.98 -2.86
N THR A 457 2.01 14.93 -3.53
CA THR A 457 1.17 16.12 -3.81
C THR A 457 0.87 16.89 -2.52
N TYR A 458 0.46 16.19 -1.46
CA TYR A 458 0.09 16.82 -0.20
C TYR A 458 1.30 17.11 0.69
N GLN A 459 2.43 16.39 0.53
CA GLN A 459 3.69 16.84 1.14
C GLN A 459 4.10 18.23 0.62
N ARG A 460 3.92 18.51 -0.66
CA ARG A 460 4.23 19.82 -1.28
C ARG A 460 3.29 20.93 -0.80
N LEU A 461 2.05 20.57 -0.49
CA LEU A 461 1.07 21.48 0.10
C LEU A 461 1.16 21.58 1.63
N LYS A 462 2.06 20.84 2.29
CA LYS A 462 2.09 20.68 3.76
C LYS A 462 2.59 21.92 4.49
N ARG A 463 3.68 22.51 4.00
CA ARG A 463 4.35 23.66 4.62
C ARG A 463 3.64 24.95 4.22
N SER A 464 3.25 25.78 5.19
CA SER A 464 2.48 27.01 4.92
C SER A 464 3.27 28.06 4.13
N ASP A 465 4.58 28.13 4.37
CA ASP A 465 5.55 28.99 3.67
C ASP A 465 5.78 28.55 2.21
N GLU A 466 5.54 27.27 1.90
CA GLU A 466 5.71 26.71 0.55
C GLU A 466 4.37 26.48 -0.18
N PHE A 467 3.23 26.69 0.50
CA PHE A 467 1.90 26.42 -0.05
C PHE A 467 1.61 27.22 -1.32
N ASN A 468 1.85 28.53 -1.32
CA ASN A 468 1.51 29.42 -2.43
C ASN A 468 2.23 29.09 -3.75
N PRO A 469 3.56 28.82 -3.75
CA PRO A 469 4.27 28.37 -4.95
C PRO A 469 3.63 27.17 -5.66
N TYR A 470 3.09 26.19 -4.93
CA TYR A 470 2.41 25.03 -5.54
C TYR A 470 0.94 25.27 -5.82
N TYR A 471 0.27 26.04 -4.96
CA TYR A 471 -1.16 26.31 -5.06
C TYR A 471 -1.50 27.25 -6.22
N GLN A 472 -0.72 28.30 -6.48
CA GLN A 472 -1.04 29.25 -7.53
C GLN A 472 -1.04 28.63 -8.94
N PRO A 473 -0.05 27.78 -9.32
CA PRO A 473 -0.11 27.03 -10.57
C PRO A 473 -1.31 26.07 -10.65
N LEU A 474 -1.64 25.38 -9.55
CA LEU A 474 -2.84 24.52 -9.49
C LEU A 474 -4.12 25.34 -9.72
N LEU A 475 -4.25 26.49 -9.06
CA LEU A 475 -5.40 27.39 -9.22
C LEU A 475 -5.52 27.91 -10.66
N ALA A 476 -4.41 28.31 -11.27
CA ALA A 476 -4.37 28.78 -12.65
C ALA A 476 -4.83 27.68 -13.62
N LEU A 477 -4.39 26.44 -13.40
CA LEU A 477 -4.79 25.27 -14.17
C LEU A 477 -6.29 24.98 -14.02
N LEU A 478 -6.81 24.97 -12.79
CA LEU A 478 -8.24 24.71 -12.55
C LEU A 478 -9.14 25.73 -13.27
N LYS A 479 -8.70 27.00 -13.31
CA LYS A 479 -9.37 28.07 -14.05
C LYS A 479 -9.23 27.92 -15.57
N HIS A 480 -8.05 27.59 -16.05
CA HIS A 480 -7.76 27.44 -17.49
C HIS A 480 -8.67 26.40 -18.14
N TYR A 481 -8.79 25.22 -17.53
CA TYR A 481 -9.63 24.13 -18.03
C TYR A 481 -11.10 24.20 -17.57
N SER A 482 -11.48 25.22 -16.79
CA SER A 482 -12.87 25.47 -16.37
C SER A 482 -13.55 24.26 -15.71
N PHE A 483 -12.82 23.55 -14.84
CA PHE A 483 -13.39 22.44 -14.08
C PHE A 483 -14.56 22.90 -13.20
N ASP A 484 -15.61 22.08 -13.10
CA ASP A 484 -16.73 22.31 -12.17
C ASP A 484 -16.31 22.04 -10.71
N GLY A 485 -15.24 21.28 -10.49
CA GLY A 485 -14.79 20.92 -9.15
C GLY A 485 -13.47 20.16 -9.09
N LEU A 486 -13.08 19.83 -7.86
CA LEU A 486 -11.88 19.08 -7.51
C LEU A 486 -12.22 17.97 -6.51
N ASP A 487 -11.85 16.75 -6.86
CA ASP A 487 -11.87 15.60 -5.98
C ASP A 487 -10.48 15.41 -5.35
N ILE A 488 -10.43 15.49 -4.03
CA ILE A 488 -9.19 15.50 -3.24
C ILE A 488 -8.97 14.09 -2.69
N ASP A 489 -8.00 13.38 -3.26
CA ASP A 489 -7.66 12.02 -2.88
C ASP A 489 -6.31 11.96 -2.15
N ILE A 490 -6.36 11.82 -0.82
CA ILE A 490 -5.19 11.89 0.07
C ILE A 490 -4.82 10.47 0.51
N GLU A 491 -3.89 9.85 -0.21
CA GLU A 491 -3.34 8.53 0.12
C GLU A 491 -1.94 8.61 0.76
N GLU A 492 -1.68 9.69 1.51
CA GLU A 492 -0.41 9.90 2.21
C GLU A 492 -0.60 10.64 3.54
N PRO A 493 0.21 10.33 4.58
CA PRO A 493 0.02 10.91 5.90
C PRO A 493 0.38 12.38 5.92
N VAL A 494 -0.61 13.23 6.19
CA VAL A 494 -0.45 14.68 6.36
C VAL A 494 -1.27 15.20 7.55
N PRO A 495 -0.85 16.30 8.20
CA PRO A 495 -1.67 16.95 9.22
C PRO A 495 -3.03 17.39 8.64
N ILE A 496 -4.10 17.30 9.42
CA ILE A 496 -5.46 17.76 9.05
C ILE A 496 -5.51 19.23 8.62
N THR A 497 -4.54 20.05 9.04
CA THR A 497 -4.39 21.45 8.63
C THR A 497 -4.11 21.61 7.13
N VAL A 498 -3.58 20.59 6.46
CA VAL A 498 -3.29 20.60 5.01
C VAL A 498 -4.59 20.61 4.18
N PRO A 499 -5.49 19.60 4.27
CA PRO A 499 -6.76 19.65 3.55
C PRO A 499 -7.63 20.83 3.99
N LEU A 500 -7.62 21.22 5.28
CA LEU A 500 -8.35 22.39 5.75
C LEU A 500 -7.92 23.69 5.06
N ARG A 501 -6.60 23.91 4.95
CA ARG A 501 -6.06 25.07 4.24
C ARG A 501 -6.45 25.02 2.76
N LEU A 502 -6.26 23.89 2.10
CA LEU A 502 -6.59 23.74 0.68
C LEU A 502 -8.07 24.01 0.40
N LEU A 503 -8.98 23.38 1.15
CA LEU A 503 -10.43 23.56 1.01
C LEU A 503 -10.85 25.02 1.21
N LYS A 504 -10.31 25.69 2.24
CA LYS A 504 -10.62 27.11 2.52
C LYS A 504 -10.11 28.02 1.41
N THR A 505 -8.88 27.82 0.95
CA THR A 505 -8.30 28.66 -0.10
C THR A 505 -9.00 28.44 -1.45
N LEU A 506 -9.27 27.20 -1.85
CA LEU A 506 -10.03 26.90 -3.06
C LEU A 506 -11.43 27.52 -3.02
N ARG A 507 -12.13 27.40 -1.89
CA ARG A 507 -13.45 28.01 -1.72
C ARG A 507 -13.41 29.53 -1.84
N ALA A 508 -12.37 30.17 -1.29
CA ALA A 508 -12.20 31.61 -1.40
C ALA A 508 -11.93 32.06 -2.84
N ASP A 509 -11.11 31.32 -3.60
CA ASP A 509 -10.66 31.73 -4.93
C ASP A 509 -11.58 31.29 -6.08
N LEU A 510 -12.35 30.22 -5.91
CA LEU A 510 -13.23 29.63 -6.92
C LEU A 510 -14.72 29.77 -6.58
N GLY A 511 -15.03 30.20 -5.35
CA GLY A 511 -16.39 30.52 -4.92
C GLY A 511 -17.25 29.30 -4.55
N PRO A 512 -18.51 29.53 -4.16
CA PRO A 512 -19.41 28.50 -3.61
C PRO A 512 -19.89 27.48 -4.65
N ASN A 513 -19.76 27.78 -5.95
CA ASN A 513 -20.23 26.89 -7.01
C ASN A 513 -19.21 25.82 -7.41
N PHE A 514 -17.94 26.02 -7.07
CA PHE A 514 -16.91 25.02 -7.33
C PHE A 514 -17.07 23.84 -6.37
N ILE A 515 -17.20 22.64 -6.92
CA ILE A 515 -17.49 21.43 -6.17
C ILE A 515 -16.19 20.92 -5.53
N LEU A 516 -16.22 20.65 -4.22
CA LEU A 516 -15.07 20.11 -3.49
C LEU A 516 -15.46 18.78 -2.86
N THR A 517 -14.87 17.69 -3.31
CA THR A 517 -15.12 16.34 -2.78
C THR A 517 -13.85 15.72 -2.27
N LEU A 518 -13.97 14.67 -1.46
CA LEU A 518 -12.83 13.86 -1.04
C LEU A 518 -13.08 12.39 -1.40
N ALA A 519 -12.03 11.65 -1.69
CA ALA A 519 -12.09 10.23 -2.04
C ALA A 519 -11.43 9.31 -0.98
N PRO A 520 -11.86 9.33 0.29
CA PRO A 520 -11.25 8.47 1.30
C PRO A 520 -11.52 6.99 1.04
N PHE A 521 -10.63 6.12 1.51
CA PHE A 521 -10.99 4.73 1.77
C PHE A 521 -12.20 4.66 2.71
N CYS A 522 -13.18 3.81 2.40
CA CYS A 522 -14.40 3.70 3.20
C CYS A 522 -14.11 3.34 4.69
N SER A 523 -13.05 2.59 4.96
CA SER A 523 -12.59 2.27 6.32
C SER A 523 -12.17 3.52 7.11
N ALA A 524 -11.61 4.54 6.45
CA ALA A 524 -11.23 5.79 7.07
C ALA A 524 -12.44 6.66 7.48
N LEU A 525 -13.60 6.44 6.85
CA LEU A 525 -14.87 7.03 7.29
C LEU A 525 -15.54 6.24 8.42
N ALA A 526 -15.17 4.97 8.60
CA ALA A 526 -15.81 4.05 9.54
C ALA A 526 -15.24 4.10 10.98
N ASP A 527 -14.26 4.98 11.26
CA ASP A 527 -13.41 5.02 12.48
C ASP A 527 -13.08 3.60 12.97
N ASN A 528 -12.38 2.80 12.16
CA ASN A 528 -11.67 1.65 12.70
C ASN A 528 -10.43 2.17 13.44
N GLU A 529 -10.55 2.42 14.75
CA GLU A 529 -9.46 2.82 15.65
C GLU A 529 -8.27 1.83 15.65
N GLU A 530 -8.43 0.65 15.04
CA GLU A 530 -7.42 -0.42 14.98
C GLU A 530 -6.69 -0.57 13.63
N ASP A 531 -7.01 0.19 12.57
CA ASP A 531 -6.54 -0.16 11.21
C ASP A 531 -5.46 0.76 10.60
N GLU A 532 -4.43 0.10 10.06
CA GLU A 532 -3.43 0.56 9.09
C GLU A 532 -4.03 1.06 7.75
N ALA A 533 -5.36 1.23 7.64
CA ALA A 533 -6.09 1.51 6.40
C ALA A 533 -6.40 3.00 6.17
N ASN A 534 -6.20 3.89 7.15
CA ASN A 534 -6.33 5.33 6.95
C ASN A 534 -5.01 5.93 6.43
N LEU A 535 -4.88 6.01 5.11
CA LEU A 535 -3.67 6.51 4.47
C LEU A 535 -3.42 8.01 4.68
N SER A 536 -4.47 8.80 4.90
CA SER A 536 -4.37 10.27 5.00
C SER A 536 -3.78 10.76 6.32
N GLY A 537 -3.80 9.91 7.37
CA GLY A 537 -3.22 10.20 8.68
C GLY A 537 -4.05 11.13 9.57
N PHE A 538 -5.32 11.41 9.24
CA PHE A 538 -6.22 12.21 10.08
C PHE A 538 -7.66 11.65 10.10
N CYS A 539 -8.44 11.99 11.13
CA CYS A 539 -9.84 11.57 11.25
C CYS A 539 -10.75 12.41 10.33
N TYR A 540 -11.48 11.76 9.43
CA TYR A 540 -12.42 12.44 8.52
C TYR A 540 -13.63 13.03 9.24
N ARG A 541 -14.07 12.44 10.36
CA ARG A 541 -15.14 13.02 11.17
C ARG A 541 -14.70 14.33 11.84
N GLU A 542 -13.44 14.42 12.25
CA GLU A 542 -12.86 15.66 12.74
C GLU A 542 -12.75 16.68 11.59
N LEU A 543 -12.32 16.25 10.41
CA LEU A 543 -12.25 17.13 9.23
C LEU A 543 -13.63 17.70 8.87
N GLU A 544 -14.69 16.89 8.85
CA GLU A 544 -16.07 17.33 8.58
C GLU A 544 -16.51 18.46 9.52
N LYS A 545 -16.16 18.37 10.81
CA LYS A 545 -16.47 19.41 11.81
C LYS A 545 -15.68 20.70 11.60
N LEU A 546 -14.42 20.59 11.17
CA LEU A 546 -13.51 21.72 11.01
C LEU A 546 -13.61 22.39 9.63
N ALA A 547 -14.02 21.65 8.61
CA ALA A 547 -14.12 22.08 7.22
C ALA A 547 -15.43 22.81 6.96
N VAL A 548 -15.74 23.81 7.78
CA VAL A 548 -16.94 24.65 7.66
C VAL A 548 -16.58 26.11 7.49
N ILE A 549 -17.48 26.88 6.89
CA ILE A 549 -17.42 28.35 6.81
C ILE A 549 -18.73 28.96 7.33
N PRO A 550 -18.71 30.19 7.87
CA PRO A 550 -19.94 30.88 8.25
C PRO A 550 -20.92 30.99 7.07
N ASP A 551 -22.17 30.57 7.27
CA ASP A 551 -23.26 30.76 6.32
C ASP A 551 -24.49 31.34 7.05
N PRO A 552 -24.79 32.64 6.84
CA PRO A 552 -25.95 33.30 7.43
C PRO A 552 -27.30 32.66 7.08
N ARG A 553 -27.35 31.80 6.06
CA ARG A 553 -28.55 31.09 5.61
C ARG A 553 -28.68 29.69 6.21
N SER A 554 -27.64 29.22 6.93
CA SER A 554 -27.69 27.91 7.57
C SER A 554 -28.75 27.89 8.68
N THR A 555 -29.62 26.90 8.65
CA THR A 555 -30.72 26.72 9.61
C THR A 555 -30.33 25.91 10.84
N THR A 556 -29.05 25.52 10.96
CA THR A 556 -28.55 24.64 12.02
C THR A 556 -27.62 25.38 12.99
N ASP A 557 -26.35 25.56 12.61
CA ASP A 557 -25.30 26.13 13.47
C ASP A 557 -24.68 27.42 12.92
N GLY A 558 -25.27 28.00 11.86
CA GLY A 558 -24.75 29.19 11.21
C GLY A 558 -23.52 28.94 10.33
N THR A 559 -23.22 27.67 10.00
CA THR A 559 -22.13 27.30 9.11
C THR A 559 -22.60 26.43 7.94
N THR A 560 -21.80 26.36 6.88
CA THR A 560 -21.95 25.39 5.79
C THR A 560 -20.64 24.64 5.57
N SER A 561 -20.75 23.38 5.20
CA SER A 561 -19.58 22.55 4.91
C SER A 561 -18.87 23.01 3.64
N LEU A 562 -17.55 23.03 3.69
CA LEU A 562 -16.67 23.21 2.52
C LEU A 562 -16.68 21.99 1.61
N ILE A 563 -16.81 20.80 2.21
CA ILE A 563 -16.87 19.51 1.53
C ILE A 563 -18.30 19.30 1.02
N SER A 564 -18.47 18.96 -0.25
CA SER A 564 -19.77 18.69 -0.85
C SER A 564 -20.25 17.27 -0.51
N TRP A 565 -19.41 16.25 -0.76
CA TRP A 565 -19.62 14.85 -0.39
C TRP A 565 -18.30 14.06 -0.45
N TYR A 566 -18.36 12.78 -0.06
CA TYR A 566 -17.27 11.82 -0.07
C TYR A 566 -17.49 10.74 -1.14
N ASN A 567 -16.56 10.63 -2.09
CA ASN A 567 -16.47 9.52 -3.04
C ASN A 567 -15.76 8.34 -2.38
N ALA A 568 -16.40 7.75 -1.37
CA ALA A 568 -15.77 6.76 -0.50
C ALA A 568 -15.40 5.48 -1.26
N GLN A 569 -14.14 5.07 -1.20
CA GLN A 569 -13.63 3.91 -1.92
C GLN A 569 -13.98 2.60 -1.16
N PHE A 570 -15.02 1.88 -1.59
CA PHE A 570 -15.43 0.57 -1.03
C PHE A 570 -14.67 -0.61 -1.65
N TYR A 571 -13.34 -0.45 -1.74
CA TYR A 571 -12.42 -1.44 -2.26
C TYR A 571 -12.17 -2.57 -1.25
N GLY A 572 -11.34 -3.56 -1.57
CA GLY A 572 -11.07 -4.69 -0.66
C GLY A 572 -12.27 -5.62 -0.42
N GLY A 573 -13.34 -5.47 -1.20
CA GLY A 573 -14.57 -6.26 -1.09
C GLY A 573 -15.65 -5.63 -0.22
N TYR A 574 -15.45 -4.43 0.32
CA TYR A 574 -16.45 -3.74 1.14
C TYR A 574 -17.74 -3.39 0.37
N ALA A 575 -17.68 -3.30 -0.96
CA ALA A 575 -18.85 -3.12 -1.83
C ALA A 575 -19.71 -4.39 -2.03
N LYS A 576 -19.34 -5.55 -1.47
CA LYS A 576 -20.11 -6.82 -1.64
C LYS A 576 -21.37 -6.89 -0.75
N GLY A 577 -21.56 -5.94 0.16
CA GLY A 577 -22.72 -5.84 1.03
C GLY A 577 -22.85 -4.45 1.65
N VAL A 578 -23.88 -4.25 2.46
CA VAL A 578 -24.23 -2.92 3.01
C VAL A 578 -23.60 -2.60 4.36
N TYR A 579 -22.93 -3.56 4.99
CA TYR A 579 -22.51 -3.46 6.39
C TYR A 579 -21.64 -2.23 6.69
N LEU A 580 -20.56 -2.04 5.94
CA LEU A 580 -19.64 -0.92 6.22
C LEU A 580 -20.26 0.43 5.87
N TYR A 581 -21.07 0.48 4.81
CA TYR A 581 -21.84 1.68 4.46
C TYR A 581 -22.81 2.04 5.59
N LYS A 582 -23.57 1.07 6.09
CA LYS A 582 -24.49 1.22 7.22
C LYS A 582 -23.76 1.74 8.46
N ARG A 583 -22.58 1.21 8.77
CA ARG A 583 -21.74 1.69 9.88
C ARG A 583 -21.33 3.15 9.71
N ILE A 584 -20.89 3.58 8.53
CA ILE A 584 -20.55 4.98 8.23
C ILE A 584 -21.76 5.90 8.46
N ILE A 585 -22.96 5.49 8.04
CA ILE A 585 -24.15 6.32 8.22
C ILE A 585 -24.66 6.30 9.66
N GLU A 586 -24.85 5.12 10.24
CA GLU A 586 -25.56 4.95 11.51
C GLU A 586 -24.67 5.15 12.75
N GLU A 587 -23.44 4.63 12.72
CA GLU A 587 -22.53 4.72 13.86
C GLU A 587 -21.69 5.99 13.78
N GLN A 588 -21.20 6.31 12.59
CA GLN A 588 -20.33 7.47 12.36
C GLN A 588 -21.11 8.76 12.10
N ARG A 589 -22.43 8.63 11.87
CA ARG A 589 -23.38 9.73 11.71
C ARG A 589 -23.09 10.61 10.50
N PHE A 590 -22.47 10.06 9.46
CA PHE A 590 -22.41 10.74 8.17
C PHE A 590 -23.80 10.78 7.53
N ASP A 591 -24.09 11.87 6.84
CA ASP A 591 -25.32 12.03 6.07
C ASP A 591 -25.30 11.08 4.85
N PRO A 592 -26.32 10.23 4.64
CA PRO A 592 -26.35 9.32 3.49
C PRO A 592 -26.29 10.04 2.14
N ARG A 593 -26.70 11.32 2.07
CA ARG A 593 -26.59 12.16 0.85
C ARG A 593 -25.16 12.51 0.48
N ARG A 594 -24.26 12.46 1.47
CA ARG A 594 -22.86 12.90 1.41
C ARG A 594 -21.89 11.74 1.30
N VAL A 595 -22.35 10.50 1.23
CA VAL A 595 -21.49 9.33 1.01
C VAL A 595 -21.88 8.69 -0.32
N VAL A 596 -20.91 8.51 -1.21
CA VAL A 596 -21.06 7.84 -2.50
C VAL A 596 -20.36 6.48 -2.40
N LEU A 597 -21.02 5.42 -2.89
CA LEU A 597 -20.48 4.08 -2.95
C LEU A 597 -19.47 3.97 -4.11
N GLY A 598 -18.17 4.15 -3.83
CA GLY A 598 -17.10 3.96 -4.80
C GLY A 598 -16.76 2.48 -5.01
N VAL A 599 -16.83 2.01 -6.24
CA VAL A 599 -16.56 0.62 -6.65
C VAL A 599 -15.55 0.58 -7.78
N VAL A 600 -14.92 -0.58 -7.99
CA VAL A 600 -14.16 -0.82 -9.22
C VAL A 600 -15.05 -1.41 -10.30
N THR A 601 -14.87 -0.97 -11.54
CA THR A 601 -15.72 -1.29 -12.70
C THR A 601 -15.30 -2.57 -13.43
N SER A 602 -14.09 -3.06 -13.14
CA SER A 602 -13.51 -4.28 -13.69
C SER A 602 -12.66 -5.02 -12.65
N LYS A 603 -12.18 -6.23 -12.99
CA LYS A 603 -11.21 -6.98 -12.18
C LYS A 603 -9.76 -6.57 -12.45
N GLU A 604 -9.49 -5.87 -13.53
CA GLU A 604 -8.13 -5.50 -13.92
C GLU A 604 -7.54 -4.58 -12.85
N GLY A 605 -6.35 -4.92 -12.35
CA GLY A 605 -5.71 -4.22 -11.22
C GLY A 605 -6.39 -4.38 -9.85
N HIS A 606 -7.66 -4.79 -9.77
CA HIS A 606 -8.47 -4.70 -8.54
C HIS A 606 -9.39 -5.92 -8.28
N ALA A 607 -8.96 -7.13 -8.64
CA ALA A 607 -9.79 -8.34 -8.61
C ALA A 607 -10.49 -8.64 -7.25
N SER A 608 -9.87 -8.32 -6.11
CA SER A 608 -10.46 -8.51 -4.77
C SER A 608 -11.60 -7.52 -4.48
N SER A 609 -11.51 -6.31 -5.04
CA SER A 609 -12.46 -5.20 -4.90
C SER A 609 -13.65 -5.31 -5.86
N PHE A 610 -13.49 -6.01 -6.99
CA PHE A 610 -14.52 -6.10 -8.02
C PHE A 610 -15.80 -6.80 -7.53
N VAL A 611 -16.93 -6.16 -7.84
CA VAL A 611 -18.28 -6.67 -7.59
C VAL A 611 -19.01 -6.75 -8.93
N LYS A 612 -19.41 -7.96 -9.32
CA LYS A 612 -20.19 -8.19 -10.54
C LYS A 612 -21.45 -7.33 -10.55
N ILE A 613 -21.82 -6.80 -11.71
CA ILE A 613 -22.95 -5.88 -11.88
C ILE A 613 -24.25 -6.41 -11.26
N LYS A 614 -24.55 -7.71 -11.42
CA LYS A 614 -25.73 -8.34 -10.80
C LYS A 614 -25.76 -8.22 -9.28
N LYS A 615 -24.61 -8.40 -8.62
CA LYS A 615 -24.50 -8.29 -7.16
C LYS A 615 -24.50 -6.82 -6.73
N LEU A 616 -23.81 -5.96 -7.49
CA LEU A 616 -23.81 -4.52 -7.26
C LEU A 616 -25.23 -3.95 -7.33
N ALA A 617 -26.04 -4.41 -8.29
CA ALA A 617 -27.45 -4.03 -8.42
C ALA A 617 -28.25 -4.30 -7.13
N THR A 618 -28.10 -5.51 -6.55
CA THR A 618 -28.73 -5.85 -5.27
C THR A 618 -28.27 -4.92 -4.15
N VAL A 619 -26.95 -4.67 -4.05
CA VAL A 619 -26.40 -3.79 -3.01
C VAL A 619 -26.92 -2.35 -3.15
N ILE A 620 -27.03 -1.82 -4.37
CA ILE A 620 -27.58 -0.48 -4.62
C ILE A 620 -29.06 -0.43 -4.19
N GLN A 621 -29.86 -1.44 -4.53
CA GLN A 621 -31.27 -1.48 -4.12
C GLN A 621 -31.41 -1.58 -2.59
N ASP A 622 -30.64 -2.45 -1.94
CA ASP A 622 -30.61 -2.56 -0.48
C ASP A 622 -30.25 -1.21 0.18
N LEU A 623 -29.29 -0.48 -0.39
CA LEU A 623 -28.90 0.85 0.11
C LEU A 623 -29.95 1.93 -0.14
N LYS A 624 -30.64 1.91 -1.29
CA LYS A 624 -31.77 2.82 -1.57
C LYS A 624 -32.93 2.57 -0.61
N GLU A 625 -33.22 1.32 -0.27
CA GLU A 625 -34.25 0.94 0.68
C GLU A 625 -33.89 1.37 2.11
N LEU A 626 -32.67 1.08 2.55
CA LEU A 626 -32.19 1.45 3.89
C LEU A 626 -32.04 2.97 4.05
N PHE A 627 -31.58 3.64 2.99
CA PHE A 627 -31.28 5.07 2.98
C PHE A 627 -31.94 5.73 1.75
N PRO A 628 -33.20 6.21 1.87
CA PRO A 628 -33.91 6.83 0.75
C PRO A 628 -33.22 8.04 0.12
N GLN A 629 -32.26 8.64 0.84
CA GLN A 629 -31.43 9.74 0.35
C GLN A 629 -30.00 9.28 0.01
N PHE A 630 -29.86 8.06 -0.50
CA PHE A 630 -28.58 7.45 -0.89
C PHE A 630 -27.77 8.36 -1.83
N GLY A 631 -26.51 8.61 -1.48
CA GLY A 631 -25.69 9.64 -2.11
C GLY A 631 -25.26 9.32 -3.54
N GLY A 632 -25.18 8.04 -3.92
CA GLY A 632 -24.87 7.61 -5.29
C GLY A 632 -23.82 6.52 -5.40
N VAL A 633 -23.38 6.28 -6.63
CA VAL A 633 -22.34 5.29 -6.99
C VAL A 633 -21.22 5.99 -7.77
N ALA A 634 -19.97 5.63 -7.48
CA ALA A 634 -18.81 6.03 -8.27
C ALA A 634 -18.07 4.81 -8.82
N GLY A 635 -17.63 4.83 -10.07
CA GLY A 635 -16.90 3.73 -10.72
C GLY A 635 -15.45 4.09 -11.06
N TRP A 636 -14.50 3.26 -10.63
CA TRP A 636 -13.08 3.30 -10.99
C TRP A 636 -12.68 2.06 -11.83
N GLU A 637 -12.24 2.14 -13.09
CA GLU A 637 -12.18 3.31 -13.97
C GLU A 637 -13.04 3.12 -15.22
N TYR A 638 -13.22 4.18 -16.02
CA TYR A 638 -14.10 4.14 -17.19
C TYR A 638 -13.57 3.24 -18.32
N TRP A 639 -12.27 3.29 -18.61
CA TRP A 639 -11.64 2.69 -19.80
C TRP A 639 -12.08 1.25 -20.10
N ASP A 640 -12.13 0.40 -19.07
CA ASP A 640 -12.43 -1.01 -19.17
C ASP A 640 -13.72 -1.40 -18.41
N ALA A 641 -14.58 -0.42 -18.13
CA ALA A 641 -15.77 -0.61 -17.32
C ALA A 641 -16.67 -1.74 -17.88
N GLY A 642 -16.98 -2.72 -17.04
CA GLY A 642 -17.81 -3.87 -17.40
C GLY A 642 -17.09 -4.97 -18.19
N SER A 643 -15.80 -4.83 -18.52
CA SER A 643 -15.01 -5.86 -19.24
C SER A 643 -15.00 -7.22 -18.53
N SER A 644 -15.14 -7.20 -17.21
CA SER A 644 -15.14 -8.39 -16.34
C SER A 644 -16.53 -8.98 -16.07
N ASP A 645 -17.59 -8.38 -16.61
CA ASP A 645 -18.97 -8.85 -16.52
C ASP A 645 -19.44 -9.45 -17.85
N LYS A 646 -19.94 -10.69 -17.80
CA LYS A 646 -20.43 -11.42 -18.99
C LYS A 646 -21.59 -10.71 -19.67
N GLU A 647 -22.37 -9.93 -18.93
CA GLU A 647 -23.51 -9.15 -19.41
C GLU A 647 -23.10 -8.14 -20.50
N PHE A 648 -21.87 -7.64 -20.44
CA PHE A 648 -21.33 -6.68 -21.40
C PHE A 648 -20.42 -7.33 -22.46
N GLY A 649 -20.45 -8.67 -22.56
CA GLY A 649 -19.65 -9.42 -23.53
C GLY A 649 -18.23 -9.77 -23.07
N GLY A 650 -17.94 -9.68 -21.76
CA GLY A 650 -16.62 -9.96 -21.19
C GLY A 650 -16.08 -11.35 -21.55
N LYS A 651 -14.89 -11.38 -22.17
CA LYS A 651 -13.98 -12.55 -22.23
C LYS A 651 -12.83 -12.29 -21.26
N GLU A 652 -12.31 -13.33 -20.60
CA GLU A 652 -11.07 -13.20 -19.82
C GLU A 652 -9.96 -12.65 -20.73
N GLY A 653 -9.55 -11.40 -20.50
CA GLY A 653 -8.47 -10.72 -21.24
C GLY A 653 -8.86 -9.97 -22.53
N GLY A 654 -10.08 -9.44 -22.67
CA GLY A 654 -10.48 -8.65 -23.86
C GLY A 654 -10.80 -7.17 -23.56
N ASN A 655 -10.26 -6.26 -24.37
CA ASN A 655 -10.68 -4.84 -24.44
C ASN A 655 -12.20 -4.76 -24.70
N GLY A 656 -12.99 -4.42 -23.69
CA GLY A 656 -14.43 -4.21 -23.83
C GLY A 656 -14.70 -2.94 -24.65
N GLY A 657 -15.20 -3.09 -25.88
CA GLY A 657 -15.31 -1.98 -26.84
C GLY A 657 -16.34 -0.88 -26.50
N GLU A 658 -17.07 -0.98 -25.38
CA GLU A 658 -18.19 -0.09 -25.06
C GLU A 658 -18.37 0.11 -23.52
N PRO A 659 -17.43 0.79 -22.83
CA PRO A 659 -17.47 0.97 -21.37
C PRO A 659 -18.71 1.71 -20.86
N TRP A 660 -19.32 2.56 -21.69
CA TRP A 660 -20.57 3.26 -21.39
C TRP A 660 -21.73 2.32 -21.03
N ARG A 661 -21.72 1.05 -21.47
CA ARG A 661 -22.77 0.07 -21.14
C ARG A 661 -22.84 -0.22 -19.64
N TRP A 662 -21.69 -0.32 -18.98
CA TRP A 662 -21.65 -0.51 -17.53
C TRP A 662 -22.23 0.71 -16.82
N VAL A 663 -21.85 1.92 -17.26
CA VAL A 663 -22.35 3.19 -16.71
C VAL A 663 -23.86 3.29 -16.88
N LYS A 664 -24.37 3.00 -18.08
CA LYS A 664 -25.80 2.95 -18.37
C LYS A 664 -26.54 1.98 -17.45
N ARG A 665 -26.01 0.77 -17.27
CA ARG A 665 -26.66 -0.24 -16.42
C ARG A 665 -26.73 0.21 -14.96
N VAL A 666 -25.67 0.83 -14.44
CA VAL A 666 -25.70 1.42 -13.09
C VAL A 666 -26.69 2.58 -13.03
N GLY A 667 -26.75 3.43 -14.06
CA GLY A 667 -27.73 4.51 -14.17
C GLY A 667 -29.17 4.01 -14.10
N GLU A 668 -29.51 2.97 -14.86
CA GLU A 668 -30.83 2.32 -14.82
C GLU A 668 -31.18 1.82 -13.41
N ILE A 669 -30.24 1.13 -12.73
CA ILE A 669 -30.45 0.64 -11.36
C ILE A 669 -30.67 1.80 -10.38
N LEU A 670 -29.90 2.88 -10.55
CA LEU A 670 -29.83 3.98 -9.61
C LEU A 670 -31.04 4.91 -9.73
N PHE A 671 -31.46 5.25 -10.95
CA PHE A 671 -32.48 6.25 -11.23
C PHE A 671 -33.87 5.67 -11.50
N ASN A 672 -34.00 4.41 -11.91
CA ASN A 672 -35.31 3.81 -12.12
C ASN A 672 -35.82 3.15 -10.82
N ASP A 673 -37.13 3.17 -10.62
CA ASP A 673 -37.77 2.49 -9.50
C ASP A 673 -38.07 1.02 -9.86
N ALA A 674 -38.03 0.14 -8.86
CA ALA A 674 -38.17 -1.31 -9.04
C ALA A 674 -39.46 -1.74 -9.75
N GLU A 675 -40.52 -0.92 -9.72
CA GLU A 675 -41.79 -1.18 -10.42
C GLU A 675 -41.66 -1.12 -11.96
N GLU A 676 -40.69 -0.39 -12.48
CA GLU A 676 -40.49 -0.22 -13.93
C GLU A 676 -39.73 -1.42 -14.54
N GLU A 677 -38.86 -2.05 -13.74
CA GLU A 677 -38.12 -3.28 -14.12
C GLU A 677 -39.05 -4.50 -14.23
N ASP A 678 -40.15 -4.54 -13.45
CA ASP A 678 -41.19 -5.57 -13.55
C ASP A 678 -42.14 -5.34 -14.74
N ARG A 679 -42.41 -4.07 -15.10
CA ARG A 679 -43.13 -3.74 -16.35
C ARG A 679 -42.33 -4.13 -17.60
N MET A 680 -41.04 -3.82 -17.65
CA MET A 680 -40.20 -4.18 -18.81
C MET A 680 -40.03 -5.69 -18.97
N LYS A 681 -40.07 -6.48 -17.89
CA LYS A 681 -40.08 -7.96 -17.96
C LYS A 681 -41.42 -8.55 -18.42
N THR A 682 -42.50 -7.76 -18.37
CA THR A 682 -43.83 -8.20 -18.80
C THR A 682 -44.12 -7.81 -20.26
N GLU A 683 -43.36 -6.86 -20.82
CA GLU A 683 -43.47 -6.40 -22.22
C GLU A 683 -42.45 -7.03 -23.20
N LEU A 684 -41.45 -7.77 -22.69
CA LEU A 684 -40.52 -8.62 -23.47
C LEU A 684 -40.94 -10.09 -23.40
#